data_AF-A0AAV8EXH6-F1
#
_entry.id   AF-A0AAV8EXH6-F1
#
_cell.length_a   1.000
_cell.length_b   1.000
_cell.length_c   1.000
_cell.angle_alpha   90.00
_cell.angle_beta   90.00
_cell.angle_gamma   90.00
#
_symmetry.space_group_name_H-M   'P 1'
#
loop_
_entity.id
_entity.type
_entity.pdbx_description
1 polymer ?
#
loop_
_entity_poly.entity_id
_entity_poly.type
_entity_poly.pdbx_seq_one_letter_code
_entity_poly.pdbx_strand_id
1 'polypeptide(L)'
;MGSEENNLSQNHIEEQPSENNQTTNGNSENSHSENDGTSTGEEPIQTVEETQAREGQISEVDNSEAVNRLNEEIKRLKKEISEQKEIQKAGEAALEHLRVAHAEADGKAQELSRKLAEAEKKLEQEIKERDEKYADLDTKLQRLHKRAKQRIQDVQKEKDDLEARYKAEEAEKIEKAVKAEKQAAQHELERARHQANEALRALDGERQQLRATNTKLKDTLEEMRRASEAKDNAMEKLQQTIFEKDQMIEQFEGSIQAAEEKRQASLTELSAKHQKQIESLEAQLRDALEERSKAAETISSLQAVLAEKDTEIAEIEAASTGEAVRLKALMEEWKGELLLVKSHHEKERQKWDANFKSLKSKLEESENALVQMEIESTKVKSQLEAEIKMQSQLVQSRDAELSAAKDEISRLESEFSAYKVRAHALLQKKEADLAAAKNTDMVKAHEEAIKEAEREVALALTERDKAVKELQDALLKNEKEISERDAALADVHLLLKNANSKLNSVNARYTSEKESWRKNLENIEETWRLRYQTMEAQKMDQTGDDLKKDLDELKIQYKKLKEEHNTFKEISDRMMEEREKEISKLQEENKALRTSLESKPIVESSDRQASVTTKKESQGLSIEVAEQQILLLARQQAQREEELAQTQRHILALQEEIEELERENRLHHQQESMLKAELRNMERSQKREGVDMTYLKNVILKLLETGEVDRLLPVVATLLQFSPEETKSCQQGHKFSKESLSQASPVSDNGNAQGSFFSRFSFS
;
A
#
# COMPACT_ATOMS: atom_id res chain seq x y z
N MET A 1 -46.35 -20.62 45.18
CA MET A 1 -45.52 -19.63 44.47
C MET A 1 -46.15 -19.46 43.10
N GLY A 2 -47.04 -18.48 42.87
CA GLY A 2 -47.24 -17.25 43.65
C GLY A 2 -46.14 -16.23 43.34
N SER A 3 -46.41 -14.93 43.21
CA SER A 3 -47.65 -14.17 43.50
C SER A 3 -47.83 -13.08 42.43
N GLU A 4 -49.04 -12.63 42.08
CA GLU A 4 -49.83 -11.51 42.67
C GLU A 4 -49.10 -10.15 42.61
N GLU A 5 -49.82 -9.09 43.01
CA GLU A 5 -49.36 -7.70 43.13
C GLU A 5 -49.25 -6.87 41.81
N ASN A 6 -49.75 -5.62 41.73
CA ASN A 6 -50.60 -4.88 42.68
C ASN A 6 -51.27 -3.62 42.07
N ASN A 7 -52.09 -2.94 42.90
CA ASN A 7 -52.45 -1.49 42.84
C ASN A 7 -53.48 -1.02 41.77
N LEU A 8 -54.40 -0.07 42.04
CA LEU A 8 -54.78 0.58 43.32
C LEU A 8 -56.26 1.09 43.31
N SER A 9 -56.83 1.20 44.52
CA SER A 9 -57.91 2.09 45.01
C SER A 9 -58.81 2.92 44.07
N GLN A 10 -60.13 2.89 44.34
CA GLN A 10 -60.76 3.93 45.19
C GLN A 10 -62.05 3.44 45.87
N ASN A 11 -62.56 4.23 46.84
CA ASN A 11 -63.56 3.83 47.86
C ASN A 11 -64.80 4.75 47.88
N HIS A 12 -65.78 4.33 48.71
CA HIS A 12 -66.71 5.15 49.52
C HIS A 12 -68.04 5.67 48.95
N ILE A 13 -68.91 6.07 49.90
CA ILE A 13 -70.30 6.54 49.79
C ILE A 13 -71.24 5.39 49.35
N GLU A 14 -72.04 4.75 50.21
CA GLU A 14 -72.64 5.10 51.52
C GLU A 14 -73.61 6.28 51.50
N GLU A 15 -74.88 6.02 51.15
CA GLU A 15 -76.00 6.82 51.64
C GLU A 15 -77.34 6.04 51.61
N GLN A 16 -78.04 6.02 52.76
CA GLN A 16 -79.50 5.98 52.82
C GLN A 16 -79.97 7.26 53.49
N PRO A 17 -81.06 7.85 53.00
CA PRO A 17 -82.15 8.27 53.89
C PRO A 17 -83.37 7.33 53.70
N SER A 18 -84.14 6.92 54.72
CA SER A 18 -84.80 7.72 55.78
C SER A 18 -85.76 8.77 55.21
N GLU A 19 -86.97 8.99 55.69
CA GLU A 19 -87.94 8.32 56.56
C GLU A 19 -89.07 9.35 56.77
N ASN A 20 -90.22 8.94 57.32
CA ASN A 20 -91.16 9.79 58.08
C ASN A 20 -91.69 11.13 57.47
N ASN A 21 -93.01 11.20 57.31
CA ASN A 21 -93.86 11.68 58.43
C ASN A 21 -95.38 11.48 58.17
N GLN A 22 -96.10 11.01 59.21
CA GLN A 22 -97.34 11.57 59.82
C GLN A 22 -98.59 11.84 58.92
N THR A 23 -99.88 11.78 59.34
CA THR A 23 -100.63 11.48 60.60
C THR A 23 -102.15 11.38 60.25
N THR A 24 -103.11 10.80 60.99
CA THR A 24 -103.21 9.68 61.99
C THR A 24 -104.71 9.40 62.31
N ASN A 25 -105.02 8.18 62.79
CA ASN A 25 -106.15 7.80 63.68
C ASN A 25 -107.60 7.59 63.16
N GLY A 26 -108.34 6.73 63.88
CA GLY A 26 -109.80 6.47 63.80
C GLY A 26 -110.18 5.26 62.94
N ASN A 27 -110.49 4.05 63.43
CA ASN A 27 -110.79 3.48 64.76
C ASN A 27 -112.19 3.75 65.35
N SER A 28 -112.89 2.66 65.76
CA SER A 28 -114.19 2.61 66.48
C SER A 28 -115.43 3.14 65.73
N GLU A 29 -116.70 2.82 66.05
CA GLU A 29 -117.39 1.63 66.59
C GLU A 29 -118.93 1.90 66.58
N ASN A 30 -119.75 0.89 66.23
CA ASN A 30 -121.07 0.58 66.84
C ASN A 30 -122.24 1.62 66.85
N SER A 31 -123.42 1.19 67.35
CA SER A 31 -124.71 1.94 67.54
C SER A 31 -125.47 2.29 66.23
N HIS A 32 -126.81 2.24 66.10
CA HIS A 32 -127.97 2.61 66.98
C HIS A 32 -128.10 4.14 67.21
N SER A 33 -129.29 4.76 67.18
CA SER A 33 -130.67 4.31 66.92
C SER A 33 -131.58 5.53 66.62
N GLU A 34 -132.82 5.29 66.17
CA GLU A 34 -133.98 6.23 66.29
C GLU A 34 -133.81 7.60 65.56
N ASN A 35 -134.80 8.50 65.40
CA ASN A 35 -136.27 8.48 65.41
C ASN A 35 -136.73 9.54 64.34
N ASP A 36 -137.99 9.91 64.09
CA ASP A 36 -139.27 9.80 64.81
C ASP A 36 -140.45 9.92 63.82
N GLY A 37 -141.71 9.77 64.28
CA GLY A 37 -142.89 10.20 63.50
C GLY A 37 -144.11 9.28 63.55
N THR A 38 -144.82 9.23 64.67
CA THR A 38 -146.14 8.57 64.80
C THR A 38 -147.24 9.54 65.26
N SER A 39 -148.50 9.18 64.98
CA SER A 39 -149.68 9.27 65.89
C SER A 39 -150.97 9.85 65.28
N THR A 40 -152.10 9.52 65.93
CA THR A 40 -153.50 9.96 65.74
C THR A 40 -154.23 9.47 64.47
N GLY A 41 -155.51 9.07 64.52
CA GLY A 41 -156.36 8.82 65.70
C GLY A 41 -157.88 8.70 65.42
N GLU A 42 -158.61 8.20 66.43
CA GLU A 42 -160.06 8.33 66.68
C GLU A 42 -161.10 7.38 66.01
N GLU A 43 -162.11 7.02 66.82
CA GLU A 43 -163.34 6.22 66.59
C GLU A 43 -164.38 6.75 67.62
N PRO A 44 -165.70 6.88 67.34
CA PRO A 44 -166.70 6.16 68.16
C PRO A 44 -168.14 5.91 67.59
N ILE A 45 -168.63 4.66 67.64
CA ILE A 45 -169.71 4.12 68.53
C ILE A 45 -171.16 4.75 68.62
N GLN A 46 -172.22 3.88 68.68
CA GLN A 46 -173.64 4.01 69.21
C GLN A 46 -174.75 4.76 68.38
N THR A 47 -176.10 4.65 68.60
CA THR A 47 -177.11 3.53 68.74
C THR A 47 -178.57 4.06 69.02
N VAL A 48 -179.64 3.31 68.62
CA VAL A 48 -180.99 3.14 69.32
C VAL A 48 -181.97 4.37 69.32
N GLU A 49 -183.33 4.31 69.30
CA GLU A 49 -184.40 3.25 69.28
C GLU A 49 -185.51 3.54 68.18
N GLU A 50 -186.86 3.63 68.28
CA GLU A 50 -187.95 3.58 69.32
C GLU A 50 -189.35 3.18 68.70
N THR A 51 -190.49 3.35 69.39
CA THR A 51 -191.79 2.60 69.18
C THR A 51 -193.09 3.42 68.89
N GLN A 52 -194.11 2.72 68.32
CA GLN A 52 -195.57 2.61 68.67
C GLN A 52 -196.45 3.87 69.00
N ALA A 53 -197.79 3.88 69.21
CA ALA A 53 -198.93 2.92 69.21
C ALA A 53 -200.25 3.66 68.76
N ARG A 54 -201.30 3.08 68.14
CA ARG A 54 -202.41 2.20 68.62
C ARG A 54 -203.45 2.85 69.57
N GLU A 55 -204.75 2.83 69.22
CA GLU A 55 -205.92 2.47 70.10
C GLU A 55 -207.30 2.58 69.39
N GLY A 56 -208.43 2.28 70.08
CA GLY A 56 -209.81 2.42 69.53
C GLY A 56 -210.96 1.83 70.39
N GLN A 57 -212.20 1.92 69.87
CA GLN A 57 -213.52 1.50 70.42
C GLN A 57 -214.12 2.30 71.60
N ILE A 58 -215.46 2.54 71.57
CA ILE A 58 -216.46 2.04 72.56
C ILE A 58 -217.91 2.56 72.28
N SER A 59 -218.89 1.66 72.48
CA SER A 59 -220.38 1.73 72.66
C SER A 59 -221.28 2.88 72.18
N GLU A 60 -222.51 2.50 71.83
CA GLU A 60 -223.65 3.33 71.41
C GLU A 60 -224.51 3.90 72.57
N VAL A 61 -225.09 5.08 72.37
CA VAL A 61 -226.46 5.46 72.81
C VAL A 61 -227.08 6.33 71.69
N ASP A 62 -228.37 6.14 71.40
CA ASP A 62 -229.22 6.97 70.51
C ASP A 62 -228.61 7.42 69.15
N ASN A 63 -228.04 6.46 68.43
CA ASN A 63 -228.40 6.07 67.05
C ASN A 63 -228.51 7.15 65.93
N SER A 64 -228.03 8.38 66.12
CA SER A 64 -228.07 9.45 65.10
C SER A 64 -226.78 10.27 65.02
N GLU A 65 -226.14 10.63 66.14
CA GLU A 65 -224.93 11.47 66.11
C GLU A 65 -223.64 10.72 65.71
N ALA A 66 -223.57 9.41 65.95
CA ALA A 66 -222.36 8.62 65.75
C ALA A 66 -221.88 8.56 64.28
N VAL A 67 -222.83 8.55 63.32
CA VAL A 67 -222.55 8.36 61.89
C VAL A 67 -221.78 9.54 61.28
N ASN A 68 -221.96 10.76 61.81
CA ASN A 68 -221.33 11.95 61.24
C ASN A 68 -219.84 12.05 61.57
N ARG A 69 -219.41 11.64 62.77
CA ARG A 69 -218.01 11.78 63.22
C ARG A 69 -217.05 10.88 62.40
N LEU A 70 -217.44 9.62 62.16
CA LEU A 70 -216.69 8.68 61.32
C LEU A 70 -216.43 9.19 59.89
N ASN A 71 -217.37 9.95 59.32
CA ASN A 71 -217.23 10.49 57.96
C ASN A 71 -216.21 11.63 57.85
N GLU A 72 -215.95 12.39 58.91
CA GLU A 72 -214.88 13.39 58.94
C GLU A 72 -213.50 12.76 59.13
N GLU A 73 -213.42 11.72 59.95
CA GLU A 73 -212.19 10.99 60.25
C GLU A 73 -211.64 10.26 59.00
N ILE A 74 -212.53 9.58 58.25
CA ILE A 74 -212.21 8.99 56.94
C ILE A 74 -211.74 10.05 55.92
N LYS A 75 -212.23 11.29 56.02
CA LYS A 75 -211.78 12.41 55.16
C LYS A 75 -210.35 12.85 55.48
N ARG A 76 -209.96 12.92 56.77
CA ARG A 76 -208.58 13.24 57.17
C ARG A 76 -207.59 12.19 56.67
N LEU A 77 -207.84 10.91 56.96
CA LEU A 77 -206.95 9.81 56.57
C LEU A 77 -206.74 9.74 55.05
N LYS A 78 -207.79 10.00 54.25
CA LYS A 78 -207.65 10.08 52.78
C LYS A 78 -206.74 11.22 52.30
N LYS A 79 -206.74 12.37 52.99
CA LYS A 79 -205.84 13.49 52.67
C LYS A 79 -204.39 13.12 53.02
N GLU A 80 -204.17 12.60 54.22
CA GLU A 80 -202.84 12.24 54.72
C GLU A 80 -202.17 11.14 53.87
N ILE A 81 -202.92 10.12 53.44
CA ILE A 81 -202.46 9.10 52.49
C ILE A 81 -202.10 9.71 51.11
N SER A 82 -202.80 10.77 50.68
CA SER A 82 -202.43 11.46 49.42
C SER A 82 -201.16 12.29 49.57
N GLU A 83 -200.95 12.93 50.71
CA GLU A 83 -199.75 13.71 51.00
C GLU A 83 -198.51 12.80 51.15
N GLN A 84 -198.65 11.66 51.83
CA GLN A 84 -197.60 10.63 51.88
C GLN A 84 -197.22 10.09 50.49
N LYS A 85 -198.18 9.94 49.57
CA LYS A 85 -197.89 9.49 48.19
C LYS A 85 -197.11 10.50 47.37
N GLU A 86 -197.37 11.79 47.50
CA GLU A 86 -196.56 12.81 46.82
C GLU A 86 -195.17 12.95 47.45
N ILE A 87 -195.04 12.77 48.77
CA ILE A 87 -193.73 12.67 49.44
C ILE A 87 -192.95 11.45 48.95
N GLN A 88 -193.59 10.29 48.83
CA GLN A 88 -192.95 9.07 48.29
C GLN A 88 -192.46 9.28 46.86
N LYS A 89 -193.30 9.82 45.96
CA LYS A 89 -192.90 10.16 44.58
C LYS A 89 -191.72 11.13 44.53
N ALA A 90 -191.70 12.15 45.40
CA ALA A 90 -190.59 13.10 45.48
C ALA A 90 -189.29 12.42 45.93
N GLY A 91 -189.36 11.49 46.90
CA GLY A 91 -188.23 10.66 47.32
C GLY A 91 -187.75 9.71 46.22
N GLU A 92 -188.65 9.05 45.50
CA GLU A 92 -188.33 8.18 44.36
C GLU A 92 -187.68 8.97 43.21
N ALA A 93 -188.19 10.16 42.88
CA ALA A 93 -187.58 11.05 41.89
C ALA A 93 -186.19 11.56 42.32
N ALA A 94 -186.03 11.92 43.60
CA ALA A 94 -184.73 12.33 44.13
C ALA A 94 -183.69 11.18 44.09
N LEU A 95 -184.11 9.96 44.43
CA LEU A 95 -183.26 8.76 44.31
C LEU A 95 -182.89 8.46 42.86
N GLU A 96 -183.80 8.65 41.90
CA GLU A 96 -183.51 8.44 40.48
C GLU A 96 -182.54 9.49 39.94
N HIS A 97 -182.69 10.76 40.32
CA HIS A 97 -181.68 11.79 40.02
C HIS A 97 -180.31 11.45 40.64
N LEU A 98 -180.27 10.89 41.85
CA LEU A 98 -179.03 10.42 42.49
C LEU A 98 -178.40 9.25 41.72
N ARG A 99 -179.20 8.28 41.26
CA ARG A 99 -178.73 7.17 40.41
C ARG A 99 -178.14 7.66 39.09
N VAL A 100 -178.81 8.61 38.41
CA VAL A 100 -178.32 9.21 37.18
C VAL A 100 -177.01 9.98 37.42
N ALA A 101 -176.93 10.76 38.51
CA ALA A 101 -175.71 11.48 38.88
C ALA A 101 -174.54 10.52 39.19
N HIS A 102 -174.79 9.40 39.86
CA HIS A 102 -173.79 8.34 40.08
C HIS A 102 -173.37 7.68 38.76
N ALA A 103 -174.31 7.30 37.89
CA ALA A 103 -173.99 6.70 36.59
C ALA A 103 -173.19 7.66 35.69
N GLU A 104 -173.48 8.96 35.72
CA GLU A 104 -172.66 9.99 35.07
C GLU A 104 -171.26 10.13 35.70
N ALA A 105 -171.15 10.04 37.03
CA ALA A 105 -169.87 10.12 37.73
C ALA A 105 -168.99 8.89 37.42
N ASP A 106 -169.57 7.68 37.45
CA ASP A 106 -168.90 6.44 37.08
C ASP A 106 -168.49 6.43 35.60
N GLY A 107 -169.35 6.94 34.71
CA GLY A 107 -169.01 7.13 33.29
C GLY A 107 -167.84 8.09 33.08
N LYS A 108 -167.81 9.21 33.80
CA LYS A 108 -166.68 10.18 33.79
C LYS A 108 -165.42 9.56 34.39
N ALA A 109 -165.53 8.79 35.46
CA ALA A 109 -164.41 8.07 36.07
C ALA A 109 -163.82 7.03 35.11
N GLN A 110 -164.65 6.21 34.45
CA GLN A 110 -164.21 5.26 33.43
C GLN A 110 -163.55 5.95 32.23
N GLU A 111 -164.07 7.10 31.78
CA GLU A 111 -163.45 7.85 30.68
C GLU A 111 -162.09 8.45 31.08
N LEU A 112 -161.95 8.93 32.31
CA LEU A 112 -160.68 9.42 32.85
C LEU A 112 -159.68 8.28 33.05
N SER A 113 -160.09 7.13 33.58
CA SER A 113 -159.24 5.93 33.69
C SER A 113 -158.78 5.42 32.31
N ARG A 114 -159.65 5.47 31.29
CA ARG A 114 -159.24 5.17 29.90
C ARG A 114 -158.22 6.17 29.38
N LYS A 115 -158.44 7.48 29.58
CA LYS A 115 -157.49 8.53 29.17
C LYS A 115 -156.14 8.42 29.89
N LEU A 116 -156.15 8.03 31.16
CA LEU A 116 -154.95 7.76 31.95
C LEU A 116 -154.18 6.56 31.40
N ALA A 117 -154.83 5.41 31.21
CA ALA A 117 -154.21 4.22 30.62
C ALA A 117 -153.70 4.46 29.18
N GLU A 118 -154.39 5.29 28.39
CA GLU A 118 -153.93 5.72 27.05
C GLU A 118 -152.75 6.69 27.11
N ALA A 119 -152.59 7.47 28.18
CA ALA A 119 -151.43 8.34 28.40
C ALA A 119 -150.23 7.55 28.93
N GLU A 120 -150.43 6.68 29.92
CA GLU A 120 -149.43 5.74 30.44
C GLU A 120 -148.84 4.89 29.30
N LYS A 121 -149.70 4.25 28.48
CA LYS A 121 -149.25 3.46 27.33
C LYS A 121 -148.45 4.26 26.30
N LYS A 122 -148.74 5.56 26.12
CA LYS A 122 -147.95 6.44 25.24
C LYS A 122 -146.60 6.78 25.85
N LEU A 123 -146.55 7.09 27.14
CA LEU A 123 -145.29 7.34 27.85
C LEU A 123 -144.40 6.09 27.87
N GLU A 124 -144.97 4.91 28.13
CA GLU A 124 -144.31 3.60 28.03
C GLU A 124 -143.71 3.37 26.63
N GLN A 125 -144.47 3.70 25.57
CA GLN A 125 -143.97 3.63 24.20
C GLN A 125 -142.87 4.67 23.93
N GLU A 126 -143.01 5.92 24.37
CA GLU A 126 -141.99 6.97 24.16
C GLU A 126 -140.69 6.69 24.92
N ILE A 127 -140.77 6.11 26.13
CA ILE A 127 -139.63 5.62 26.91
C ILE A 127 -138.96 4.47 26.14
N LYS A 128 -139.71 3.45 25.75
CA LYS A 128 -139.17 2.31 24.98
C LYS A 128 -138.52 2.74 23.67
N GLU A 129 -139.15 3.65 22.94
CA GLU A 129 -138.60 4.23 21.72
C GLU A 129 -137.32 5.05 21.98
N ARG A 130 -137.20 5.71 23.14
CA ARG A 130 -135.96 6.40 23.55
C ARG A 130 -134.87 5.41 23.89
N ASP A 131 -135.18 4.36 24.64
CA ASP A 131 -134.21 3.33 25.03
C ASP A 131 -133.71 2.54 23.82
N GLU A 132 -134.59 2.20 22.89
CA GLU A 132 -134.21 1.65 21.57
C GLU A 132 -133.28 2.61 20.81
N LYS A 133 -133.59 3.91 20.77
CA LYS A 133 -132.72 4.93 20.13
C LYS A 133 -131.38 5.10 20.85
N TYR A 134 -131.32 4.99 22.19
CA TYR A 134 -130.08 5.04 22.95
C TYR A 134 -129.21 3.79 22.76
N ALA A 135 -129.79 2.59 22.75
CA ALA A 135 -129.06 1.36 22.42
C ALA A 135 -128.54 1.39 20.97
N ASP A 136 -129.32 1.91 20.03
CA ASP A 136 -128.92 2.06 18.63
C ASP A 136 -127.84 3.16 18.45
N LEU A 137 -127.76 4.16 19.34
CA LEU A 137 -126.66 5.12 19.42
C LEU A 137 -125.41 4.52 20.07
N ASP A 138 -125.54 3.80 21.19
CA ASP A 138 -124.39 3.17 21.86
C ASP A 138 -123.74 2.11 20.97
N THR A 139 -124.50 1.26 20.29
CA THR A 139 -123.91 0.30 19.34
C THR A 139 -123.20 0.99 18.16
N LYS A 140 -123.64 2.19 17.74
CA LYS A 140 -122.90 3.01 16.76
C LYS A 140 -121.62 3.60 17.36
N LEU A 141 -121.66 4.12 18.58
CA LEU A 141 -120.48 4.61 19.30
C LEU A 141 -119.45 3.50 19.56
N GLN A 142 -119.88 2.32 20.01
CA GLN A 142 -119.02 1.13 20.16
C GLN A 142 -118.39 0.71 18.83
N ARG A 143 -119.13 0.73 17.71
CA ARG A 143 -118.59 0.43 16.37
C ARG A 143 -117.57 1.48 15.92
N LEU A 144 -117.83 2.76 16.17
CA LEU A 144 -116.90 3.86 15.88
C LEU A 144 -115.64 3.76 16.76
N HIS A 145 -115.77 3.49 18.06
CA HIS A 145 -114.64 3.30 18.97
C HIS A 145 -113.79 2.08 18.58
N LYS A 146 -114.41 0.95 18.23
CA LYS A 146 -113.71 -0.23 17.69
C LYS A 146 -112.96 0.10 16.39
N ARG A 147 -113.59 0.84 15.46
CA ARG A 147 -112.93 1.28 14.21
C ARG A 147 -111.78 2.26 14.46
N ALA A 148 -111.94 3.20 15.38
CA ALA A 148 -110.91 4.16 15.76
C ALA A 148 -109.72 3.46 16.41
N LYS A 149 -109.97 2.55 17.37
CA LYS A 149 -108.94 1.71 17.99
C LYS A 149 -108.20 0.85 16.96
N GLN A 150 -108.92 0.22 16.02
CA GLN A 150 -108.33 -0.53 14.92
C GLN A 150 -107.44 0.39 14.06
N ARG A 151 -107.92 1.55 13.61
CA ARG A 151 -107.10 2.45 12.77
C ARG A 151 -105.89 3.02 13.51
N ILE A 152 -105.97 3.23 14.83
CA ILE A 152 -104.80 3.60 15.65
C ILE A 152 -103.78 2.44 15.68
N GLN A 153 -104.23 1.19 15.84
CA GLN A 153 -103.36 0.02 15.77
C GLN A 153 -102.77 -0.20 14.37
N ASP A 154 -103.55 0.01 13.31
CA ASP A 154 -103.09 -0.06 11.92
C ASP A 154 -102.01 1.01 11.66
N VAL A 155 -102.25 2.27 12.05
CA VAL A 155 -101.30 3.39 11.87
C VAL A 155 -100.05 3.20 12.73
N GLN A 156 -100.18 2.70 13.95
CA GLN A 156 -99.02 2.36 14.79
C GLN A 156 -98.19 1.25 14.16
N LYS A 157 -98.83 0.22 13.59
CA LYS A 157 -98.13 -0.83 12.84
C LYS A 157 -97.50 -0.30 11.55
N GLU A 158 -98.21 0.53 10.77
CA GLU A 158 -97.67 1.21 9.58
C GLU A 158 -96.42 2.03 9.95
N LYS A 159 -96.43 2.74 11.09
CA LYS A 159 -95.27 3.46 11.63
C LYS A 159 -94.13 2.51 12.00
N ASP A 160 -94.41 1.45 12.76
CA ASP A 160 -93.37 0.55 13.26
C ASP A 160 -92.73 -0.28 12.13
N ASP A 161 -93.54 -0.71 11.13
CA ASP A 161 -93.07 -1.33 9.89
C ASP A 161 -92.21 -0.35 9.05
N LEU A 162 -92.51 0.95 9.05
CA LEU A 162 -91.71 1.98 8.37
C LEU A 162 -90.41 2.31 9.12
N GLU A 163 -90.45 2.43 10.46
CA GLU A 163 -89.24 2.59 11.28
C GLU A 163 -88.30 1.39 11.13
N ALA A 164 -88.83 0.16 11.09
CA ALA A 164 -88.05 -1.04 10.86
C ALA A 164 -87.39 -1.04 9.48
N ARG A 165 -88.10 -0.62 8.43
CA ARG A 165 -87.54 -0.47 7.07
C ARG A 165 -86.45 0.60 7.01
N TYR A 166 -86.67 1.77 7.61
CA TYR A 166 -85.68 2.84 7.64
C TYR A 166 -84.40 2.38 8.36
N LYS A 167 -84.53 1.78 9.55
CA LYS A 167 -83.38 1.23 10.31
C LYS A 167 -82.65 0.12 9.55
N ALA A 168 -83.37 -0.71 8.79
CA ALA A 168 -82.76 -1.73 7.94
C ALA A 168 -82.02 -1.14 6.73
N GLU A 169 -82.59 -0.15 6.05
CA GLU A 169 -81.95 0.53 4.90
C GLU A 169 -80.74 1.37 5.34
N GLU A 170 -80.81 2.02 6.50
CA GLU A 170 -79.70 2.75 7.12
C GLU A 170 -78.59 1.79 7.55
N ALA A 171 -78.92 0.67 8.20
CA ALA A 171 -77.96 -0.39 8.52
C ALA A 171 -77.31 -0.99 7.26
N GLU A 172 -78.07 -1.22 6.17
CA GLU A 172 -77.52 -1.73 4.91
C GLU A 172 -76.58 -0.70 4.24
N LYS A 173 -76.91 0.59 4.29
CA LYS A 173 -76.03 1.67 3.81
C LYS A 173 -74.73 1.75 4.62
N ILE A 174 -74.82 1.68 5.95
CA ILE A 174 -73.65 1.65 6.84
C ILE A 174 -72.81 0.40 6.58
N GLU A 175 -73.42 -0.78 6.46
CA GLU A 175 -72.71 -2.02 6.18
C GLU A 175 -72.01 -1.99 4.81
N LYS A 176 -72.66 -1.42 3.78
CA LYS A 176 -72.06 -1.19 2.46
C LYS A 176 -70.89 -0.20 2.51
N ALA A 177 -71.03 0.89 3.25
CA ALA A 177 -69.95 1.87 3.44
C ALA A 177 -68.75 1.23 4.15
N VAL A 178 -68.97 0.55 5.27
CA VAL A 178 -67.92 -0.15 6.05
C VAL A 178 -67.28 -1.27 5.22
N LYS A 179 -68.03 -1.98 4.37
CA LYS A 179 -67.47 -2.97 3.43
C LYS A 179 -66.56 -2.31 2.38
N ALA A 180 -66.98 -1.19 1.80
CA ALA A 180 -66.19 -0.45 0.81
C ALA A 180 -64.92 0.17 1.42
N GLU A 181 -65.03 0.80 2.59
CA GLU A 181 -63.91 1.35 3.35
C GLU A 181 -62.91 0.25 3.73
N LYS A 182 -63.39 -0.89 4.24
CA LYS A 182 -62.56 -2.07 4.54
C LYS A 182 -61.85 -2.60 3.29
N GLN A 183 -62.51 -2.62 2.12
CA GLN A 183 -61.88 -3.02 0.86
C GLN A 183 -60.81 -2.02 0.40
N ALA A 184 -61.05 -0.71 0.52
CA ALA A 184 -60.08 0.32 0.20
C ALA A 184 -58.84 0.21 1.12
N ALA A 185 -59.04 0.17 2.44
CA ALA A 185 -57.98 0.00 3.42
C ALA A 185 -57.22 -1.32 3.25
N GLN A 186 -57.88 -2.41 2.86
CA GLN A 186 -57.22 -3.68 2.57
C GLN A 186 -56.37 -3.59 1.30
N HIS A 187 -56.84 -2.97 0.22
CA HIS A 187 -56.03 -2.76 -0.99
C HIS A 187 -54.86 -1.78 -0.78
N GLU A 188 -54.99 -0.81 0.11
CA GLU A 188 -53.88 0.05 0.54
C GLU A 188 -52.85 -0.72 1.37
N LEU A 189 -53.30 -1.57 2.29
CA LEU A 189 -52.43 -2.49 3.04
C LEU A 189 -51.71 -3.48 2.12
N GLU A 190 -52.40 -4.03 1.10
CA GLU A 190 -51.83 -4.91 0.09
C GLU A 190 -50.78 -4.17 -0.78
N ARG A 191 -51.06 -2.93 -1.19
CA ARG A 191 -50.12 -2.07 -1.93
C ARG A 191 -48.88 -1.72 -1.11
N ALA A 192 -49.05 -1.31 0.15
CA ALA A 192 -47.95 -1.01 1.06
C ALA A 192 -47.10 -2.26 1.35
N ARG A 193 -47.74 -3.44 1.52
CA ARG A 193 -47.04 -4.73 1.63
C ARG A 193 -46.27 -5.07 0.35
N HIS A 194 -46.79 -4.76 -0.84
CA HIS A 194 -46.07 -5.01 -2.09
C HIS A 194 -44.80 -4.14 -2.16
N GLN A 195 -44.95 -2.83 -1.97
CA GLN A 195 -43.83 -1.87 -1.97
C GLN A 195 -42.77 -2.21 -0.91
N ALA A 196 -43.18 -2.62 0.30
CA ALA A 196 -42.26 -3.08 1.33
C ALA A 196 -41.49 -4.35 0.93
N ASN A 197 -42.14 -5.31 0.28
CA ASN A 197 -41.49 -6.53 -0.23
C ASN A 197 -40.54 -6.23 -1.41
N GLU A 198 -40.86 -5.26 -2.27
CA GLU A 198 -39.96 -4.80 -3.34
C GLU A 198 -38.73 -4.09 -2.77
N ALA A 199 -38.91 -3.20 -1.78
CA ALA A 199 -37.81 -2.55 -1.08
C ALA A 199 -36.92 -3.57 -0.35
N LEU A 200 -37.49 -4.58 0.31
CA LEU A 200 -36.74 -5.67 0.93
C LEU A 200 -35.93 -6.47 -0.11
N ARG A 201 -36.50 -6.76 -1.29
CA ARG A 201 -35.77 -7.42 -2.38
C ARG A 201 -34.63 -6.57 -2.94
N ALA A 202 -34.81 -5.26 -3.05
CA ALA A 202 -33.76 -4.34 -3.48
C ALA A 202 -32.60 -4.33 -2.48
N LEU A 203 -32.90 -4.16 -1.18
CA LEU A 203 -31.92 -4.21 -0.09
C LEU A 203 -31.22 -5.58 0.00
N ASP A 204 -31.91 -6.68 -0.31
CA ASP A 204 -31.28 -8.01 -0.36
C ASP A 204 -30.35 -8.16 -1.58
N GLY A 205 -30.70 -7.56 -2.71
CA GLY A 205 -29.83 -7.46 -3.89
C GLY A 205 -28.56 -6.66 -3.60
N GLU A 206 -28.69 -5.47 -3.01
CA GLU A 206 -27.56 -4.64 -2.55
C GLU A 206 -26.70 -5.40 -1.52
N ARG A 207 -27.32 -6.07 -0.56
CA ARG A 207 -26.64 -6.90 0.45
C ARG A 207 -25.86 -8.07 -0.17
N GLN A 208 -26.39 -8.70 -1.21
CA GLN A 208 -25.67 -9.73 -1.97
C GLN A 208 -24.52 -9.14 -2.79
N GLN A 209 -24.74 -7.98 -3.42
CA GLN A 209 -23.72 -7.28 -4.20
C GLN A 209 -22.55 -6.81 -3.31
N LEU A 210 -22.84 -6.23 -2.15
CA LEU A 210 -21.86 -5.85 -1.12
C LEU A 210 -21.10 -7.04 -0.55
N ARG A 211 -21.77 -8.20 -0.37
CA ARG A 211 -21.09 -9.46 0.00
C ARG A 211 -20.14 -9.90 -1.11
N ALA A 212 -20.57 -9.89 -2.36
CA ALA A 212 -19.74 -10.29 -3.50
C ALA A 212 -18.51 -9.36 -3.68
N THR A 213 -18.66 -8.04 -3.48
CA THR A 213 -17.50 -7.12 -3.49
C THR A 213 -16.62 -7.31 -2.26
N ASN A 214 -17.17 -7.58 -1.08
CA ASN A 214 -16.38 -7.83 0.13
C ASN A 214 -15.59 -9.13 0.06
N THR A 215 -16.13 -10.18 -0.55
CA THR A 215 -15.40 -11.42 -0.88
C THR A 215 -14.26 -11.12 -1.85
N LYS A 216 -14.54 -10.50 -3.01
CA LYS A 216 -13.49 -10.12 -3.97
C LYS A 216 -12.37 -9.27 -3.35
N LEU A 217 -12.71 -8.31 -2.48
CA LEU A 217 -11.72 -7.51 -1.78
C LEU A 217 -10.87 -8.36 -0.81
N LYS A 218 -11.45 -9.34 -0.11
CA LYS A 218 -10.68 -10.31 0.69
C LYS A 218 -9.79 -11.18 -0.17
N ASP A 219 -10.30 -11.71 -1.29
CA ASP A 219 -9.54 -12.53 -2.22
C ASP A 219 -8.29 -11.77 -2.71
N THR A 220 -8.46 -10.52 -3.17
CA THR A 220 -7.33 -9.66 -3.59
C THR A 220 -6.40 -9.27 -2.44
N LEU A 221 -6.90 -9.11 -1.21
CA LEU A 221 -6.05 -8.85 -0.04
C LEU A 221 -5.22 -10.07 0.35
N GLU A 222 -5.77 -11.28 0.23
CA GLU A 222 -5.01 -12.52 0.43
C GLU A 222 -4.01 -12.77 -0.71
N GLU A 223 -4.36 -12.48 -1.96
CA GLU A 223 -3.42 -12.55 -3.10
C GLU A 223 -2.24 -11.60 -2.90
N MET A 224 -2.50 -10.33 -2.54
CA MET A 224 -1.46 -9.35 -2.19
C MET A 224 -0.62 -9.81 -0.99
N ARG A 225 -1.23 -10.49 -0.01
CA ARG A 225 -0.52 -11.02 1.16
C ARG A 225 0.40 -12.18 0.79
N ARG A 226 -0.09 -13.16 0.03
CA ARG A 226 0.70 -14.28 -0.50
C ARG A 226 1.84 -13.78 -1.41
N ALA A 227 1.60 -12.73 -2.18
CA ALA A 227 2.63 -12.08 -3.00
C ALA A 227 3.69 -11.33 -2.18
N SER A 228 3.32 -10.71 -1.04
CA SER A 228 4.30 -10.17 -0.08
C SER A 228 5.11 -11.31 0.53
N GLU A 229 4.45 -12.31 1.10
CA GLU A 229 5.10 -13.48 1.72
C GLU A 229 6.07 -14.17 0.74
N ALA A 230 5.72 -14.29 -0.55
CA ALA A 230 6.62 -14.80 -1.59
C ALA A 230 7.85 -13.91 -1.82
N LYS A 231 7.70 -12.57 -1.82
CA LYS A 231 8.81 -11.62 -1.93
C LYS A 231 9.71 -11.64 -0.68
N ASP A 232 9.12 -11.73 0.50
CA ASP A 232 9.84 -11.80 1.77
C ASP A 232 10.70 -13.08 1.83
N ASN A 233 10.13 -14.24 1.45
CA ASN A 233 10.87 -15.50 1.28
C ASN A 233 11.96 -15.43 0.20
N ALA A 234 11.80 -14.62 -0.84
CA ALA A 234 12.82 -14.40 -1.87
C ALA A 234 13.96 -13.50 -1.36
N MET A 235 13.64 -12.44 -0.61
CA MET A 235 14.63 -11.58 0.04
C MET A 235 15.44 -12.34 1.09
N GLU A 236 14.82 -13.21 1.90
CA GLU A 236 15.53 -14.04 2.89
C GLU A 236 16.54 -14.97 2.21
N LYS A 237 16.17 -15.63 1.10
CA LYS A 237 17.09 -16.43 0.29
C LYS A 237 18.23 -15.60 -0.32
N LEU A 238 17.96 -14.39 -0.79
CA LEU A 238 18.98 -13.49 -1.31
C LEU A 238 19.93 -13.01 -0.20
N GLN A 239 19.42 -12.68 0.99
CA GLN A 239 20.22 -12.33 2.16
C GLN A 239 21.12 -13.48 2.61
N GLN A 240 20.60 -14.72 2.65
CA GLN A 240 21.42 -15.89 2.95
C GLN A 240 22.47 -16.13 1.85
N THR A 241 22.11 -15.97 0.57
CA THR A 241 23.07 -16.09 -0.55
C THR A 241 24.18 -15.03 -0.45
N ILE A 242 23.86 -13.80 -0.05
CA ILE A 242 24.84 -12.73 0.19
C ILE A 242 25.75 -13.11 1.37
N PHE A 243 25.20 -13.55 2.49
CA PHE A 243 25.99 -14.00 3.65
C PHE A 243 26.95 -15.15 3.31
N GLU A 244 26.52 -16.12 2.50
CA GLU A 244 27.39 -17.19 1.98
C GLU A 244 28.51 -16.65 1.07
N LYS A 245 28.25 -15.58 0.29
CA LYS A 245 29.26 -14.90 -0.54
C LYS A 245 30.25 -14.09 0.30
N ASP A 246 29.76 -13.35 1.30
CA ASP A 246 30.61 -12.57 2.21
C ASP A 246 31.55 -13.49 3.00
N GLN A 247 31.04 -14.63 3.49
CA GLN A 247 31.87 -15.65 4.17
C GLN A 247 32.89 -16.29 3.21
N MET A 248 32.57 -16.48 1.93
CA MET A 248 33.55 -16.91 0.92
C MET A 248 34.61 -15.82 0.67
N ILE A 249 34.24 -14.55 0.65
CA ILE A 249 35.18 -13.42 0.48
C ILE A 249 36.14 -13.37 1.67
N GLU A 250 35.64 -13.44 2.91
CA GLU A 250 36.46 -13.46 4.13
C GLU A 250 37.48 -14.64 4.11
N GLN A 251 37.08 -15.82 3.64
CA GLN A 251 37.98 -16.97 3.45
C GLN A 251 39.05 -16.72 2.37
N PHE A 252 38.71 -16.04 1.28
CA PHE A 252 39.68 -15.66 0.25
C PHE A 252 40.64 -14.56 0.73
N GLU A 253 40.14 -13.54 1.43
CA GLU A 253 40.95 -12.46 2.00
C GLU A 253 41.96 -13.01 3.02
N GLY A 254 41.52 -13.86 3.96
CA GLY A 254 42.42 -14.54 4.89
C GLY A 254 43.44 -15.44 4.19
N SER A 255 43.06 -16.08 3.08
CA SER A 255 43.98 -16.89 2.26
C SER A 255 45.02 -16.05 1.53
N ILE A 256 44.63 -14.87 1.03
CA ILE A 256 45.51 -13.89 0.38
C ILE A 256 46.48 -13.30 1.41
N GLN A 257 45.99 -12.85 2.57
CA GLN A 257 46.84 -12.34 3.65
C GLN A 257 47.86 -13.38 4.10
N ALA A 258 47.45 -14.64 4.32
CA ALA A 258 48.36 -15.72 4.68
C ALA A 258 49.37 -16.09 3.57
N ALA A 259 49.13 -15.71 2.31
CA ALA A 259 50.10 -15.82 1.22
C ALA A 259 51.05 -14.62 1.17
N GLU A 260 50.54 -13.40 1.41
CA GLU A 260 51.35 -12.18 1.50
C GLU A 260 52.29 -12.18 2.70
N GLU A 261 51.86 -12.66 3.86
CA GLU A 261 52.70 -12.85 5.04
C GLU A 261 53.86 -13.82 4.76
N LYS A 262 53.61 -14.92 4.04
CA LYS A 262 54.66 -15.86 3.59
C LYS A 262 55.60 -15.22 2.55
N ARG A 263 55.07 -14.39 1.65
CA ARG A 263 55.86 -13.61 0.68
C ARG A 263 56.75 -12.59 1.40
N GLN A 264 56.25 -11.93 2.43
CA GLN A 264 56.99 -10.95 3.22
C GLN A 264 58.04 -11.61 4.13
N ALA A 265 57.72 -12.77 4.72
CA ALA A 265 58.68 -13.58 5.47
C ALA A 265 59.84 -14.09 4.59
N SER A 266 59.55 -14.59 3.39
CA SER A 266 60.60 -15.03 2.46
C SER A 266 61.42 -13.85 1.88
N LEU A 267 60.81 -12.69 1.62
CA LEU A 267 61.54 -11.48 1.23
C LEU A 267 62.45 -10.96 2.35
N THR A 268 61.99 -10.95 3.59
CA THR A 268 62.83 -10.54 4.74
C THR A 268 63.95 -11.53 4.98
N GLU A 269 63.71 -12.84 4.91
CA GLU A 269 64.75 -13.87 4.99
C GLU A 269 65.79 -13.72 3.86
N LEU A 270 65.36 -13.49 2.62
CA LEU A 270 66.25 -13.25 1.47
C LEU A 270 67.09 -11.98 1.66
N SER A 271 66.48 -10.88 2.11
CA SER A 271 67.19 -9.64 2.41
C SER A 271 68.24 -9.82 3.52
N ALA A 272 67.94 -10.60 4.56
CA ALA A 272 68.88 -10.93 5.63
C ALA A 272 70.02 -11.84 5.16
N LYS A 273 69.79 -12.72 4.17
CA LYS A 273 70.85 -13.51 3.51
C LYS A 273 71.76 -12.61 2.67
N HIS A 274 71.20 -11.71 1.87
CA HIS A 274 71.99 -10.75 1.09
C HIS A 274 72.79 -9.79 1.98
N GLN A 275 72.20 -9.27 3.06
CA GLN A 275 72.88 -8.41 4.02
C GLN A 275 74.10 -9.11 4.65
N LYS A 276 73.96 -10.37 5.07
CA LYS A 276 75.08 -11.18 5.58
C LYS A 276 76.16 -11.48 4.53
N GLN A 277 75.78 -11.60 3.25
CA GLN A 277 76.74 -11.73 2.16
C GLN A 277 77.52 -10.43 1.93
N ILE A 278 76.86 -9.27 2.00
CA ILE A 278 77.51 -7.95 1.93
C ILE A 278 78.49 -7.80 3.11
N GLU A 279 78.04 -8.02 4.35
CA GLU A 279 78.89 -7.96 5.55
C GLU A 279 80.11 -8.90 5.47
N SER A 280 79.94 -10.09 4.88
CA SER A 280 81.04 -11.05 4.65
C SER A 280 82.02 -10.59 3.57
N LEU A 281 81.56 -9.94 2.51
CA LEU A 281 82.41 -9.39 1.45
C LEU A 281 83.14 -8.12 1.92
N GLU A 282 82.47 -7.29 2.73
CA GLU A 282 83.07 -6.13 3.41
C GLU A 282 84.10 -6.55 4.47
N ALA A 283 83.95 -7.72 5.10
CA ALA A 283 84.99 -8.30 5.94
C ALA A 283 86.20 -8.73 5.10
N GLN A 284 86.01 -9.54 4.06
CA GLN A 284 87.07 -9.98 3.16
C GLN A 284 87.82 -8.80 2.51
N LEU A 285 87.12 -7.72 2.14
CA LEU A 285 87.74 -6.50 1.63
C LEU A 285 88.59 -5.77 2.69
N ARG A 286 88.15 -5.73 3.96
CA ARG A 286 88.95 -5.15 5.06
C ARG A 286 90.20 -5.99 5.33
N ASP A 287 90.05 -7.30 5.41
CA ASP A 287 91.16 -8.24 5.63
C ASP A 287 92.21 -8.11 4.51
N ALA A 288 91.77 -8.10 3.25
CA ALA A 288 92.64 -7.91 2.08
C ALA A 288 93.28 -6.51 2.01
N LEU A 289 92.61 -5.47 2.52
CA LEU A 289 93.21 -4.13 2.65
C LEU A 289 94.28 -4.08 3.75
N GLU A 290 94.10 -4.81 4.85
CA GLU A 290 95.08 -4.91 5.94
C GLU A 290 96.28 -5.79 5.55
N GLU A 291 96.07 -6.88 4.80
CA GLU A 291 97.18 -7.61 4.16
C GLU A 291 97.92 -6.74 3.15
N ARG A 292 97.21 -5.94 2.35
CA ARG A 292 97.82 -4.98 1.42
C ARG A 292 98.60 -3.88 2.13
N SER A 293 98.16 -3.38 3.29
CA SER A 293 98.94 -2.39 4.04
C SER A 293 100.21 -2.99 4.64
N LYS A 294 100.14 -4.20 5.22
CA LYS A 294 101.32 -4.97 5.68
C LYS A 294 102.28 -5.28 4.53
N ALA A 295 101.77 -5.58 3.34
CA ALA A 295 102.57 -5.75 2.13
C ALA A 295 103.24 -4.43 1.70
N ALA A 296 102.55 -3.30 1.78
CA ALA A 296 103.13 -1.99 1.50
C ALA A 296 104.20 -1.58 2.53
N GLU A 297 103.99 -1.85 3.82
CA GLU A 297 104.96 -1.62 4.90
C GLU A 297 106.22 -2.48 4.72
N THR A 298 106.08 -3.76 4.39
CA THR A 298 107.23 -4.64 4.10
C THR A 298 107.95 -4.26 2.82
N ILE A 299 107.25 -3.84 1.77
CA ILE A 299 107.88 -3.26 0.56
C ILE A 299 108.65 -1.98 0.91
N SER A 300 108.07 -1.07 1.70
CA SER A 300 108.74 0.18 2.11
C SER A 300 109.97 -0.09 2.99
N SER A 301 109.92 -1.12 3.84
CA SER A 301 111.06 -1.58 4.65
C SER A 301 112.18 -2.14 3.76
N LEU A 302 111.84 -3.01 2.79
CA LEU A 302 112.79 -3.54 1.82
C LEU A 302 113.38 -2.44 0.91
N GLN A 303 112.60 -1.43 0.54
CA GLN A 303 113.10 -0.25 -0.20
C GLN A 303 114.09 0.57 0.61
N ALA A 304 113.88 0.74 1.93
CA ALA A 304 114.83 1.41 2.80
C ALA A 304 116.15 0.61 2.94
N VAL A 305 116.07 -0.72 3.08
CA VAL A 305 117.25 -1.60 3.12
C VAL A 305 117.99 -1.62 1.76
N LEU A 306 117.27 -1.58 0.64
CA LEU A 306 117.88 -1.46 -0.68
C LEU A 306 118.64 -0.12 -0.82
N ALA A 307 118.04 1.00 -0.41
CA ALA A 307 118.71 2.30 -0.41
C ALA A 307 119.96 2.32 0.49
N GLU A 308 119.92 1.64 1.65
CA GLU A 308 121.09 1.45 2.52
C GLU A 308 122.20 0.65 1.81
N LYS A 309 121.85 -0.47 1.15
CA LYS A 309 122.82 -1.28 0.39
C LYS A 309 123.37 -0.53 -0.83
N ASP A 310 122.54 0.26 -1.53
CA ASP A 310 123.00 1.11 -2.64
C ASP A 310 123.99 2.18 -2.15
N THR A 311 123.79 2.76 -0.96
CA THR A 311 124.79 3.66 -0.34
C THR A 311 126.08 2.93 0.07
N GLU A 312 125.99 1.72 0.65
CA GLU A 312 127.17 0.91 1.00
C GLU A 312 127.97 0.51 -0.26
N ILE A 313 127.29 0.17 -1.36
CA ILE A 313 127.91 -0.08 -2.67
C ILE A 313 128.60 1.19 -3.18
N ALA A 314 127.95 2.36 -3.12
CA ALA A 314 128.55 3.62 -3.56
C ALA A 314 129.80 4.00 -2.74
N GLU A 315 129.83 3.72 -1.43
CA GLU A 315 131.02 3.89 -0.59
C GLU A 315 132.15 2.91 -0.98
N ILE A 316 131.83 1.64 -1.27
CA ILE A 316 132.79 0.63 -1.75
C ILE A 316 133.34 0.99 -3.15
N GLU A 317 132.50 1.49 -4.06
CA GLU A 317 132.93 1.98 -5.37
C GLU A 317 133.83 3.22 -5.24
N ALA A 318 133.50 4.16 -4.36
CA ALA A 318 134.36 5.32 -4.08
C ALA A 318 135.72 4.91 -3.49
N ALA A 319 135.73 3.99 -2.52
CA ALA A 319 136.96 3.48 -1.89
C ALA A 319 137.86 2.73 -2.90
N SER A 320 137.29 1.80 -3.66
CA SER A 320 138.02 1.02 -4.67
C SER A 320 138.49 1.88 -5.85
N THR A 321 137.73 2.90 -6.25
CA THR A 321 138.19 3.90 -7.23
C THR A 321 139.37 4.71 -6.69
N GLY A 322 139.34 5.10 -5.40
CA GLY A 322 140.45 5.75 -4.72
C GLY A 322 141.71 4.89 -4.67
N GLU A 323 141.58 3.60 -4.39
CA GLU A 323 142.70 2.65 -4.41
C GLU A 323 143.24 2.42 -5.82
N ALA A 324 142.38 2.32 -6.84
CA ALA A 324 142.79 2.23 -8.24
C ALA A 324 143.59 3.47 -8.70
N VAL A 325 143.21 4.68 -8.27
CA VAL A 325 143.99 5.90 -8.48
C VAL A 325 145.35 5.82 -7.77
N ARG A 326 145.39 5.31 -6.53
CA ARG A 326 146.64 5.15 -5.76
C ARG A 326 147.61 4.16 -6.41
N LEU A 327 147.10 3.02 -6.90
CA LEU A 327 147.88 2.02 -7.65
C LEU A 327 148.38 2.56 -8.98
N LYS A 328 147.57 3.37 -9.69
CA LYS A 328 147.97 4.02 -10.94
C LYS A 328 149.09 5.07 -10.72
N ALA A 329 149.05 5.80 -9.62
CA ALA A 329 150.13 6.75 -9.26
C ALA A 329 151.47 6.03 -9.05
N LEU A 330 151.47 4.93 -8.28
CA LEU A 330 152.65 4.08 -8.10
C LEU A 330 153.14 3.49 -9.44
N MET A 331 152.23 3.05 -10.31
CA MET A 331 152.60 2.48 -11.62
C MET A 331 153.35 3.49 -12.50
N GLU A 332 152.98 4.77 -12.49
CA GLU A 332 153.68 5.83 -13.22
C GLU A 332 155.03 6.21 -12.59
N GLU A 333 155.16 6.12 -11.26
CA GLU A 333 156.42 6.30 -10.53
C GLU A 333 157.47 5.24 -10.94
N TRP A 334 157.14 3.96 -10.81
CA TRP A 334 158.00 2.83 -11.22
C TRP A 334 158.35 2.87 -12.72
N LYS A 335 157.44 3.35 -13.56
CA LYS A 335 157.65 3.57 -15.01
C LYS A 335 158.61 4.73 -15.29
N GLY A 336 158.66 5.74 -14.41
CA GLY A 336 159.67 6.79 -14.41
C GLY A 336 161.07 6.27 -14.07
N GLU A 337 161.19 5.44 -13.03
CA GLU A 337 162.46 4.79 -12.67
C GLU A 337 163.00 3.90 -13.78
N LEU A 338 162.13 3.09 -14.41
CA LEU A 338 162.49 2.24 -15.55
C LEU A 338 163.04 3.04 -16.75
N LEU A 339 162.51 4.25 -17.00
CA LEU A 339 163.02 5.17 -18.03
C LEU A 339 164.42 5.70 -17.68
N LEU A 340 164.69 6.03 -16.41
CA LEU A 340 166.01 6.47 -15.95
C LEU A 340 167.07 5.36 -16.16
N VAL A 341 166.77 4.13 -15.72
CA VAL A 341 167.64 2.95 -15.91
C VAL A 341 167.91 2.69 -17.38
N LYS A 342 166.87 2.74 -18.24
CA LYS A 342 167.02 2.56 -19.68
C LYS A 342 167.94 3.62 -20.31
N SER A 343 167.90 4.87 -19.83
CA SER A 343 168.82 5.92 -20.28
C SER A 343 170.28 5.69 -19.85
N HIS A 344 170.50 5.00 -18.73
CA HIS A 344 171.85 4.66 -18.25
C HIS A 344 172.48 3.59 -19.14
N HIS A 345 171.77 2.49 -19.42
CA HIS A 345 172.26 1.42 -20.29
C HIS A 345 172.60 1.92 -21.71
N GLU A 346 171.79 2.82 -22.28
CA GLU A 346 172.06 3.40 -23.60
C GLU A 346 173.33 4.29 -23.60
N LYS A 347 173.57 5.06 -22.52
CA LYS A 347 174.82 5.82 -22.35
C LYS A 347 176.05 4.92 -22.21
N GLU A 348 175.91 3.72 -21.64
CA GLU A 348 177.02 2.75 -21.56
C GLU A 348 177.28 2.07 -22.89
N ARG A 349 176.22 1.65 -23.60
CA ARG A 349 176.32 1.14 -24.97
C ARG A 349 177.11 2.08 -25.88
N GLN A 350 176.80 3.38 -25.83
CA GLN A 350 177.48 4.39 -26.65
C GLN A 350 178.98 4.52 -26.33
N LYS A 351 179.41 4.28 -25.07
CA LYS A 351 180.84 4.20 -24.71
C LYS A 351 181.51 2.97 -25.33
N TRP A 352 180.84 1.81 -25.31
CA TRP A 352 181.35 0.57 -25.93
C TRP A 352 181.47 0.71 -27.45
N ASP A 353 180.45 1.25 -28.13
CA ASP A 353 180.48 1.50 -29.58
C ASP A 353 181.59 2.48 -29.99
N ALA A 354 181.89 3.49 -29.17
CA ALA A 354 182.99 4.42 -29.41
C ALA A 354 184.37 3.75 -29.30
N ASN A 355 184.58 2.91 -28.27
CA ASN A 355 185.82 2.15 -28.08
C ASN A 355 186.05 1.15 -29.22
N PHE A 356 185.00 0.46 -29.68
CA PHE A 356 185.09 -0.48 -30.79
C PHE A 356 185.52 0.19 -32.11
N LYS A 357 184.94 1.37 -32.42
CA LYS A 357 185.32 2.16 -33.61
C LYS A 357 186.77 2.63 -33.55
N SER A 358 187.25 3.04 -32.38
CA SER A 358 188.66 3.44 -32.16
C SER A 358 189.64 2.30 -32.42
N LEU A 359 189.32 1.07 -32.00
CA LEU A 359 190.12 -0.11 -32.29
C LEU A 359 190.12 -0.48 -33.78
N LYS A 360 188.98 -0.35 -34.47
CA LYS A 360 188.86 -0.66 -35.91
C LYS A 360 189.71 0.26 -36.79
N SER A 361 189.75 1.56 -36.51
CA SER A 361 190.60 2.53 -37.26
C SER A 361 192.07 2.13 -37.25
N LYS A 362 192.59 1.74 -36.08
CA LYS A 362 193.99 1.36 -35.90
C LYS A 362 194.38 0.08 -36.63
N LEU A 363 193.42 -0.83 -36.83
CA LEU A 363 193.64 -2.04 -37.63
C LEU A 363 193.77 -1.67 -39.11
N GLU A 364 192.81 -0.92 -39.64
CA GLU A 364 192.80 -0.46 -41.03
C GLU A 364 194.05 0.38 -41.38
N GLU A 365 194.51 1.25 -40.48
CA GLU A 365 195.77 1.99 -40.62
C GLU A 365 196.99 1.06 -40.78
N SER A 366 197.04 -0.06 -40.05
CA SER A 366 198.15 -1.02 -40.12
C SER A 366 198.12 -1.91 -41.37
N GLU A 367 196.94 -2.29 -41.84
CA GLU A 367 196.75 -3.11 -43.05
C GLU A 367 197.13 -2.32 -44.31
N ASN A 368 196.75 -1.03 -44.38
CA ASN A 368 197.11 -0.15 -45.49
C ASN A 368 198.63 0.07 -45.63
N ALA A 369 199.39 0.04 -44.53
CA ALA A 369 200.84 0.23 -44.55
C ALA A 369 201.58 -0.93 -45.25
N LEU A 370 201.10 -2.17 -45.10
CA LEU A 370 201.67 -3.35 -45.77
C LEU A 370 201.44 -3.32 -47.28
N VAL A 371 200.22 -2.95 -47.71
CA VAL A 371 199.84 -2.89 -49.13
C VAL A 371 200.71 -1.91 -49.92
N GLN A 372 201.10 -0.78 -49.33
CA GLN A 372 201.97 0.20 -50.00
C GLN A 372 203.37 -0.36 -50.31
N MET A 373 204.00 -1.10 -49.38
CA MET A 373 205.31 -1.74 -49.63
C MET A 373 205.26 -2.75 -50.80
N GLU A 374 204.17 -3.50 -50.93
CA GLU A 374 204.02 -4.50 -52.00
C GLU A 374 203.81 -3.84 -53.38
N ILE A 375 203.13 -2.69 -53.42
CA ILE A 375 202.99 -1.85 -54.62
C ILE A 375 204.34 -1.25 -55.04
N GLU A 376 205.16 -0.76 -54.10
CA GLU A 376 206.48 -0.22 -54.42
C GLU A 376 207.44 -1.29 -54.96
N SER A 377 207.43 -2.49 -54.37
CA SER A 377 208.22 -3.64 -54.81
C SER A 377 207.91 -4.08 -56.26
N THR A 378 206.62 -4.19 -56.59
CA THR A 378 206.17 -4.56 -57.95
C THR A 378 206.49 -3.49 -58.99
N LYS A 379 206.44 -2.20 -58.61
CA LYS A 379 206.73 -1.07 -59.48
C LYS A 379 208.17 -1.05 -59.98
N VAL A 380 209.16 -1.23 -59.09
CA VAL A 380 210.59 -1.26 -59.45
C VAL A 380 210.89 -2.37 -60.47
N LYS A 381 210.29 -3.54 -60.28
CA LYS A 381 210.47 -4.70 -61.18
C LYS A 381 210.02 -4.39 -62.62
N SER A 382 208.90 -3.68 -62.79
CA SER A 382 208.38 -3.31 -64.11
C SER A 382 209.27 -2.33 -64.88
N GLN A 383 210.07 -1.49 -64.19
CA GLN A 383 210.92 -0.50 -64.84
C GLN A 383 212.14 -1.14 -65.51
N LEU A 384 212.77 -2.13 -64.87
CA LEU A 384 213.91 -2.86 -65.42
C LEU A 384 213.54 -3.68 -66.66
N GLU A 385 212.33 -4.26 -66.69
CA GLU A 385 211.81 -4.99 -67.85
C GLU A 385 211.54 -4.07 -69.07
N ALA A 386 211.26 -2.78 -68.83
CA ALA A 386 211.04 -1.79 -69.89
C ALA A 386 212.37 -1.33 -70.55
N GLU A 387 213.43 -1.10 -69.77
CA GLU A 387 214.72 -0.63 -70.29
C GLU A 387 215.38 -1.66 -71.23
N ILE A 388 215.27 -2.95 -70.92
CA ILE A 388 215.77 -4.05 -71.78
C ILE A 388 215.04 -4.07 -73.15
N LYS A 389 213.73 -3.80 -73.15
CA LYS A 389 212.93 -3.65 -74.37
C LYS A 389 213.36 -2.42 -75.19
N MET A 390 213.55 -1.28 -74.53
CA MET A 390 213.97 -0.03 -75.16
C MET A 390 215.34 -0.16 -75.86
N GLN A 391 216.32 -0.77 -75.19
CA GLN A 391 217.65 -1.06 -75.76
C GLN A 391 217.55 -1.91 -77.04
N SER A 392 216.71 -2.94 -77.03
CA SER A 392 216.51 -3.84 -78.19
C SER A 392 215.82 -3.13 -79.36
N GLN A 393 214.84 -2.24 -79.07
CA GLN A 393 214.15 -1.46 -80.10
C GLN A 393 215.03 -0.38 -80.73
N LEU A 394 215.97 0.22 -79.98
CA LEU A 394 216.85 1.27 -80.51
C LEU A 394 217.79 0.75 -81.62
N VAL A 395 218.22 -0.50 -81.53
CA VAL A 395 219.00 -1.17 -82.60
C VAL A 395 218.14 -1.27 -83.87
N GLN A 396 216.90 -1.75 -83.74
CA GLN A 396 215.97 -1.90 -84.87
C GLN A 396 215.49 -0.56 -85.46
N SER A 397 215.31 0.48 -84.64
CA SER A 397 214.92 1.82 -85.13
C SER A 397 216.04 2.47 -85.94
N ARG A 398 217.32 2.23 -85.59
CA ARG A 398 218.45 2.73 -86.38
C ARG A 398 218.59 2.05 -87.75
N ASP A 399 218.23 0.78 -87.87
CA ASP A 399 218.10 0.11 -89.18
C ASP A 399 216.88 0.61 -89.97
N ALA A 400 215.80 1.02 -89.29
CA ALA A 400 214.53 1.41 -89.92
C ALA A 400 214.42 2.91 -90.29
N GLU A 401 214.99 3.83 -89.50
CA GLU A 401 215.06 5.27 -89.78
C GLU A 401 215.96 5.56 -91.00
N LEU A 402 216.92 4.66 -91.27
CA LEU A 402 217.69 4.58 -92.51
C LEU A 402 216.79 4.31 -93.75
N SER A 403 215.53 3.92 -93.54
CA SER A 403 214.51 3.68 -94.57
C SER A 403 213.27 4.61 -94.49
N ALA A 404 212.95 5.18 -93.31
CA ALA A 404 211.62 5.74 -93.00
C ALA A 404 211.45 7.27 -93.12
N ALA A 405 212.30 8.02 -93.83
CA ALA A 405 212.09 9.46 -93.99
C ALA A 405 210.81 9.83 -94.83
N LYS A 406 209.58 9.97 -94.18
CA LYS A 406 208.15 9.90 -94.74
C LYS A 406 206.87 10.74 -94.24
N ASP A 407 206.03 10.36 -93.22
CA ASP A 407 204.48 10.28 -93.21
C ASP A 407 203.41 11.44 -92.78
N GLU A 408 202.26 11.16 -92.06
CA GLU A 408 200.81 11.69 -92.24
C GLU A 408 199.87 12.09 -90.98
N ILE A 409 198.55 12.51 -91.12
CA ILE A 409 197.66 13.41 -90.24
C ILE A 409 196.17 12.90 -89.82
N SER A 410 195.26 13.64 -89.08
CA SER A 410 193.85 13.26 -88.55
C SER A 410 192.77 14.39 -88.15
N ARG A 411 191.54 14.10 -87.55
CA ARG A 411 190.26 14.98 -87.41
C ARG A 411 189.27 14.79 -86.15
N LEU A 412 188.16 15.60 -85.91
CA LEU A 412 187.34 15.77 -84.60
C LEU A 412 185.75 16.17 -84.64
N GLU A 413 185.03 16.29 -83.44
CA GLU A 413 183.85 17.18 -82.94
C GLU A 413 182.25 16.88 -82.90
N SER A 414 181.44 17.35 -81.85
CA SER A 414 179.97 17.89 -81.77
C SER A 414 178.93 17.65 -80.53
N GLU A 415 177.90 18.55 -80.32
CA GLU A 415 176.43 18.60 -79.75
C GLU A 415 175.78 18.27 -78.30
N PHE A 416 174.59 18.90 -77.87
CA PHE A 416 173.74 18.68 -76.58
C PHE A 416 172.34 19.47 -76.31
N SER A 417 171.35 19.03 -75.42
CA SER A 417 170.36 19.79 -74.45
C SER A 417 168.78 19.44 -74.26
N ALA A 418 168.06 19.70 -73.08
CA ALA A 418 166.53 19.59 -72.79
C ALA A 418 165.89 19.99 -71.34
N TYR A 419 164.53 20.28 -71.11
CA TYR A 419 163.73 20.40 -69.75
C TYR A 419 162.14 20.79 -69.73
N LYS A 420 161.24 20.53 -68.68
CA LYS A 420 159.86 21.18 -68.27
C LYS A 420 158.88 20.59 -67.10
N VAL A 421 157.74 21.28 -66.68
CA VAL A 421 156.36 20.88 -66.00
C VAL A 421 155.92 21.08 -64.45
N ARG A 422 154.60 21.36 -64.03
CA ARG A 422 153.99 21.53 -62.59
C ARG A 422 152.40 21.81 -62.31
N ALA A 423 151.73 21.42 -61.13
CA ALA A 423 150.57 22.03 -60.27
C ALA A 423 149.10 21.40 -59.97
N HIS A 424 148.40 21.85 -58.86
CA HIS A 424 146.98 21.65 -58.27
C HIS A 424 146.52 20.26 -57.69
N ALA A 425 146.05 19.99 -56.43
CA ALA A 425 145.35 20.64 -55.27
C ALA A 425 143.80 20.40 -55.23
N LEU A 426 143.11 19.74 -54.26
CA LEU A 426 143.18 19.57 -52.78
C LEU A 426 142.38 20.63 -51.97
N LEU A 427 141.07 20.79 -52.25
CA LEU A 427 140.17 21.72 -51.55
C LEU A 427 138.72 21.19 -51.48
N GLN A 428 138.06 21.37 -50.31
CA GLN A 428 136.62 21.16 -50.02
C GLN A 428 136.10 19.70 -50.15
N LYS A 429 135.17 19.21 -49.33
CA LYS A 429 134.69 19.48 -47.95
C LYS A 429 133.91 18.20 -47.56
N LYS A 430 133.84 17.67 -46.33
CA LYS A 430 133.77 18.25 -44.98
C LYS A 430 132.48 19.03 -44.66
N GLU A 431 131.34 18.45 -45.01
CA GLU A 431 130.01 18.67 -44.41
C GLU A 431 129.26 17.31 -44.50
N ALA A 432 129.35 16.45 -43.47
CA ALA A 432 128.48 16.38 -42.29
C ALA A 432 127.15 15.63 -42.59
N ASP A 433 127.03 14.32 -42.33
CA ASP A 433 126.92 13.65 -41.02
C ASP A 433 125.51 13.76 -40.35
N LEU A 434 124.42 13.41 -41.07
CA LEU A 434 123.06 13.33 -40.49
C LEU A 434 122.25 12.08 -40.89
N ALA A 435 121.99 11.23 -39.88
CA ALA A 435 120.94 10.19 -39.76
C ALA A 435 120.97 8.92 -40.65
N ALA A 436 120.51 7.80 -40.08
CA ALA A 436 120.48 6.46 -40.70
C ALA A 436 119.17 5.67 -40.39
N ALA A 437 118.89 4.63 -41.21
CA ALA A 437 117.68 3.78 -41.28
C ALA A 437 117.35 2.98 -39.99
N LYS A 438 116.15 2.39 -39.77
CA LYS A 438 115.12 1.82 -40.69
C LYS A 438 113.68 2.36 -40.42
N ASN A 439 112.52 1.66 -40.44
CA ASN A 439 112.12 0.23 -40.52
C ASN A 439 110.70 0.05 -41.15
N THR A 440 110.37 -1.10 -41.75
CA THR A 440 109.19 -1.23 -42.65
C THR A 440 108.09 -2.20 -42.20
N ASP A 441 108.40 -3.27 -41.46
CA ASP A 441 107.46 -4.42 -41.37
C ASP A 441 106.25 -4.24 -40.42
N MET A 442 106.27 -3.26 -39.50
CA MET A 442 105.10 -2.95 -38.66
C MET A 442 103.91 -2.39 -39.47
N VAL A 443 104.16 -1.74 -40.61
CA VAL A 443 103.13 -1.00 -41.35
C VAL A 443 102.04 -1.94 -41.89
N LYS A 444 102.43 -3.09 -42.43
CA LYS A 444 101.50 -4.05 -43.05
C LYS A 444 100.51 -4.66 -42.04
N ALA A 445 100.98 -5.02 -40.85
CA ALA A 445 100.13 -5.59 -39.81
C ALA A 445 99.07 -4.59 -39.31
N HIS A 446 99.43 -3.30 -39.21
CA HIS A 446 98.47 -2.25 -38.90
C HIS A 446 97.51 -1.97 -40.05
N GLU A 447 97.96 -1.99 -41.31
CA GLU A 447 97.08 -1.87 -42.48
C GLU A 447 96.03 -2.99 -42.57
N GLU A 448 96.38 -4.23 -42.22
CA GLU A 448 95.43 -5.36 -42.24
C GLU A 448 94.44 -5.28 -41.08
N ALA A 449 94.88 -4.90 -39.87
CA ALA A 449 93.99 -4.66 -38.74
C ALA A 449 93.01 -3.50 -38.98
N ILE A 450 93.46 -2.42 -39.64
CA ILE A 450 92.59 -1.30 -40.04
C ILE A 450 91.53 -1.76 -41.04
N LYS A 451 91.90 -2.54 -42.07
CA LYS A 451 90.96 -3.04 -43.09
C LYS A 451 89.89 -4.00 -42.54
N GLU A 452 90.12 -4.65 -41.40
CA GLU A 452 89.10 -5.47 -40.75
C GLU A 452 88.20 -4.63 -39.82
N ALA A 453 88.78 -3.69 -39.05
CA ALA A 453 87.98 -2.72 -38.29
C ALA A 453 87.07 -1.86 -39.21
N GLU A 454 87.55 -1.50 -40.42
CA GLU A 454 86.74 -0.85 -41.46
C GLU A 454 85.56 -1.73 -41.94
N ARG A 455 85.72 -3.06 -42.01
CA ARG A 455 84.62 -3.99 -42.32
C ARG A 455 83.63 -4.09 -41.18
N GLU A 456 84.09 -4.26 -39.94
CA GLU A 456 83.23 -4.35 -38.76
C GLU A 456 82.39 -3.07 -38.59
N VAL A 457 83.01 -1.89 -38.76
CA VAL A 457 82.31 -0.60 -38.76
C VAL A 457 81.32 -0.50 -39.93
N ALA A 458 81.68 -0.93 -41.15
CA ALA A 458 80.77 -0.94 -42.28
C ALA A 458 79.53 -1.83 -42.04
N LEU A 459 79.72 -3.04 -41.49
CA LEU A 459 78.64 -3.95 -41.12
C LEU A 459 77.75 -3.33 -40.04
N ALA A 460 78.33 -2.84 -38.94
CA ALA A 460 77.58 -2.20 -37.85
C ALA A 460 76.80 -0.96 -38.32
N LEU A 461 77.33 -0.18 -39.28
CA LEU A 461 76.60 0.91 -39.91
C LEU A 461 75.41 0.42 -40.73
N THR A 462 75.54 -0.67 -41.51
CA THR A 462 74.41 -1.24 -42.26
C THR A 462 73.35 -1.85 -41.35
N GLU A 463 73.73 -2.47 -40.22
CA GLU A 463 72.78 -2.96 -39.21
C GLU A 463 72.06 -1.81 -38.51
N ARG A 464 72.78 -0.73 -38.16
CA ARG A 464 72.17 0.50 -37.62
C ARG A 464 71.19 1.12 -38.62
N ASP A 465 71.53 1.23 -39.90
CA ASP A 465 70.62 1.77 -40.92
C ASP A 465 69.42 0.85 -41.20
N LYS A 466 69.57 -0.46 -41.03
CA LYS A 466 68.46 -1.42 -41.07
C LYS A 466 67.52 -1.24 -39.87
N ALA A 467 68.07 -1.18 -38.66
CA ALA A 467 67.28 -0.96 -37.44
C ALA A 467 66.57 0.41 -37.43
N VAL A 468 67.21 1.47 -37.93
CA VAL A 468 66.59 2.79 -38.09
C VAL A 468 65.41 2.75 -39.06
N LYS A 469 65.52 2.01 -40.19
CA LYS A 469 64.39 1.82 -41.11
C LYS A 469 63.26 1.02 -40.49
N GLU A 470 63.58 -0.09 -39.82
CA GLU A 470 62.57 -0.93 -39.14
C GLU A 470 61.81 -0.15 -38.05
N LEU A 471 62.48 0.77 -37.35
CA LEU A 471 61.84 1.71 -36.42
C LEU A 471 61.01 2.78 -37.13
N GLN A 472 61.45 3.32 -38.26
CA GLN A 472 60.69 4.29 -39.07
C GLN A 472 59.41 3.65 -39.65
N ASP A 473 59.50 2.44 -40.20
CA ASP A 473 58.35 1.69 -40.71
C ASP A 473 57.35 1.35 -39.59
N ALA A 474 57.85 1.00 -38.39
CA ALA A 474 57.01 0.77 -37.21
C ALA A 474 56.32 2.05 -36.72
N LEU A 475 57.01 3.21 -36.74
CA LEU A 475 56.42 4.51 -36.40
C LEU A 475 55.32 4.89 -37.40
N LEU A 476 55.58 4.82 -38.71
CA LEU A 476 54.59 5.11 -39.76
C LEU A 476 53.36 4.19 -39.67
N LYS A 477 53.56 2.91 -39.33
CA LYS A 477 52.45 1.98 -39.06
C LYS A 477 51.62 2.43 -37.86
N ASN A 478 52.27 2.83 -36.76
CA ASN A 478 51.59 3.27 -35.55
C ASN A 478 50.86 4.61 -35.74
N GLU A 479 51.44 5.57 -36.46
CA GLU A 479 50.79 6.84 -36.82
C GLU A 479 49.52 6.61 -37.67
N LYS A 480 49.60 5.73 -38.66
CA LYS A 480 48.43 5.30 -39.46
C LYS A 480 47.37 4.63 -38.58
N GLU A 481 47.78 3.73 -37.68
CA GLU A 481 46.90 3.05 -36.73
C GLU A 481 46.25 3.99 -35.69
N ILE A 482 46.88 5.12 -35.36
CA ILE A 482 46.31 6.17 -34.52
C ILE A 482 45.30 6.99 -35.35
N SER A 483 45.67 7.43 -36.55
CA SER A 483 44.76 8.18 -37.44
C SER A 483 43.49 7.41 -37.80
N GLU A 484 43.56 6.08 -37.94
CA GLU A 484 42.39 5.22 -38.18
C GLU A 484 41.49 5.11 -36.92
N ARG A 485 42.08 5.10 -35.72
CA ARG A 485 41.33 5.14 -34.44
C ARG A 485 40.69 6.49 -34.20
N ASP A 486 41.39 7.60 -34.47
CA ASP A 486 40.86 8.96 -34.30
C ASP A 486 39.69 9.24 -35.25
N ALA A 487 39.75 8.76 -36.49
CA ALA A 487 38.64 8.81 -37.44
C ALA A 487 37.41 8.04 -36.92
N ALA A 488 37.60 6.80 -36.45
CA ALA A 488 36.52 6.00 -35.88
C ALA A 488 35.91 6.62 -34.61
N LEU A 489 36.73 7.26 -33.76
CA LEU A 489 36.27 8.01 -32.59
C LEU A 489 35.46 9.25 -32.99
N ALA A 490 35.86 9.96 -34.04
CA ALA A 490 35.11 11.10 -34.56
C ALA A 490 33.72 10.70 -35.09
N ASP A 491 33.61 9.57 -35.81
CA ASP A 491 32.34 9.02 -36.29
C ASP A 491 31.44 8.57 -35.13
N VAL A 492 31.99 7.86 -34.13
CA VAL A 492 31.24 7.47 -32.91
C VAL A 492 30.76 8.71 -32.15
N HIS A 493 31.58 9.74 -32.03
CA HIS A 493 31.21 11.00 -31.38
C HIS A 493 30.12 11.75 -32.17
N LEU A 494 30.14 11.72 -33.51
CA LEU A 494 29.08 12.27 -34.36
C LEU A 494 27.76 11.50 -34.21
N LEU A 495 27.80 10.17 -34.15
CA LEU A 495 26.64 9.32 -33.88
C LEU A 495 26.05 9.60 -32.50
N LEU A 496 26.88 9.73 -31.46
CA LEU A 496 26.47 10.07 -30.11
C LEU A 496 25.85 11.48 -30.03
N LYS A 497 26.43 12.48 -30.71
CA LYS A 497 25.86 13.83 -30.84
C LYS A 497 24.49 13.81 -31.52
N ASN A 498 24.33 12.99 -32.57
CA ASN A 498 23.05 12.83 -33.25
C ASN A 498 22.01 12.11 -32.36
N ALA A 499 22.40 11.08 -31.62
CA ALA A 499 21.54 10.42 -30.63
C ALA A 499 21.09 11.39 -29.52
N ASN A 500 22.02 12.19 -28.98
CA ASN A 500 21.72 13.22 -27.98
C ASN A 500 20.75 14.28 -28.50
N SER A 501 20.90 14.73 -29.76
CA SER A 501 19.94 15.66 -30.38
C SER A 501 18.53 15.09 -30.50
N LYS A 502 18.40 13.79 -30.82
CA LYS A 502 17.12 13.08 -30.82
C LYS A 502 16.53 12.97 -29.42
N LEU A 503 17.33 12.57 -28.43
CA LEU A 503 16.93 12.49 -27.03
C LEU A 503 16.40 13.83 -26.51
N ASN A 504 17.11 14.92 -26.77
CA ASN A 504 16.66 16.28 -26.42
C ASN A 504 15.33 16.65 -27.11
N SER A 505 15.12 16.27 -28.38
CA SER A 505 13.85 16.52 -29.07
C SER A 505 12.67 15.71 -28.52
N VAL A 506 12.92 14.49 -28.01
CA VAL A 506 11.90 13.66 -27.34
C VAL A 506 11.61 14.22 -25.94
N ASN A 507 12.64 14.59 -25.19
CA ASN A 507 12.49 15.18 -23.86
C ASN A 507 11.71 16.51 -23.91
N ALA A 508 11.99 17.37 -24.89
CA ALA A 508 11.25 18.61 -25.12
C ALA A 508 9.76 18.38 -25.48
N ARG A 509 9.42 17.27 -26.15
CA ARG A 509 8.02 16.88 -26.36
C ARG A 509 7.39 16.42 -25.05
N TYR A 510 8.05 15.51 -24.33
CA TYR A 510 7.58 14.98 -23.05
C TYR A 510 7.34 16.08 -22.00
N THR A 511 8.21 17.09 -21.90
CA THR A 511 7.98 18.23 -20.98
C THR A 511 6.78 19.07 -21.41
N SER A 512 6.63 19.37 -22.70
CA SER A 512 5.45 20.11 -23.21
C SER A 512 4.13 19.35 -22.99
N GLU A 513 4.14 18.03 -23.14
CA GLU A 513 3.00 17.17 -22.88
C GLU A 513 2.68 17.13 -21.38
N LYS A 514 3.68 16.90 -20.52
CA LYS A 514 3.54 16.93 -19.05
C LYS A 514 2.99 18.26 -18.54
N GLU A 515 3.39 19.37 -19.15
CA GLU A 515 2.84 20.69 -18.82
C GLU A 515 1.37 20.83 -19.26
N SER A 516 1.00 20.30 -20.42
CA SER A 516 -0.40 20.28 -20.89
C SER A 516 -1.31 19.43 -19.98
N TRP A 517 -0.85 18.27 -19.53
CA TRP A 517 -1.56 17.43 -18.56
C TRP A 517 -1.70 18.11 -17.20
N ARG A 518 -0.66 18.80 -16.71
CA ARG A 518 -0.72 19.59 -15.48
C ARG A 518 -1.78 20.69 -15.57
N LYS A 519 -1.81 21.46 -16.66
CA LYS A 519 -2.81 22.52 -16.89
C LYS A 519 -4.23 21.95 -17.00
N ASN A 520 -4.41 20.79 -17.64
CA ASN A 520 -5.70 20.11 -17.69
C ASN A 520 -6.18 19.67 -16.29
N LEU A 521 -5.28 19.16 -15.44
CA LEU A 521 -5.60 18.80 -14.05
C LEU A 521 -5.97 20.05 -13.21
N GLU A 522 -5.18 21.12 -13.31
CA GLU A 522 -5.41 22.39 -12.62
C GLU A 522 -6.79 22.99 -12.98
N ASN A 523 -7.14 23.00 -14.27
CA ASN A 523 -8.48 23.40 -14.73
C ASN A 523 -9.60 22.50 -14.16
N ILE A 524 -9.38 21.20 -14.05
CA ILE A 524 -10.34 20.26 -13.45
C ILE A 524 -10.51 20.55 -11.96
N GLU A 525 -9.41 20.73 -11.21
CA GLU A 525 -9.45 21.10 -9.79
C GLU A 525 -10.14 22.45 -9.55
N GLU A 526 -9.89 23.45 -10.40
CA GLU A 526 -10.57 24.75 -10.31
C GLU A 526 -12.08 24.64 -10.58
N THR A 527 -12.49 23.89 -11.62
CA THR A 527 -13.94 23.69 -11.88
C THR A 527 -14.64 22.90 -10.76
N TRP A 528 -13.97 21.95 -10.10
CA TRP A 528 -14.51 21.29 -8.90
C TRP A 528 -14.55 22.21 -7.68
N ARG A 529 -13.53 23.05 -7.49
CA ARG A 529 -13.47 24.08 -6.42
C ARG A 529 -14.62 25.08 -6.55
N LEU A 530 -14.84 25.61 -7.76
CA LEU A 530 -15.95 26.52 -8.06
C LEU A 530 -17.32 25.85 -7.88
N ARG A 531 -17.47 24.58 -8.29
CA ARG A 531 -18.69 23.80 -8.02
C ARG A 531 -18.94 23.61 -6.53
N TYR A 532 -17.89 23.29 -5.75
CA TYR A 532 -18.00 23.15 -4.30
C TYR A 532 -18.44 24.47 -3.65
N GLN A 533 -17.78 25.58 -3.97
CA GLN A 533 -18.13 26.91 -3.48
C GLN A 533 -19.56 27.32 -3.85
N THR A 534 -20.02 26.96 -5.06
CA THR A 534 -21.42 27.21 -5.50
C THR A 534 -22.42 26.39 -4.68
N MET A 535 -22.13 25.11 -4.44
CA MET A 535 -22.97 24.23 -3.61
C MET A 535 -22.95 24.61 -2.12
N GLU A 536 -21.84 25.16 -1.64
CA GLU A 536 -21.69 25.68 -0.28
C GLU A 536 -22.50 26.96 -0.10
N ALA A 537 -22.37 27.93 -1.02
CA ALA A 537 -23.20 29.14 -1.04
C ALA A 537 -24.70 28.80 -1.08
N GLN A 538 -25.13 27.94 -2.01
CA GLN A 538 -26.54 27.51 -2.12
C GLN A 538 -27.07 26.88 -0.83
N LYS A 539 -26.25 26.11 -0.09
CA LYS A 539 -26.65 25.56 1.21
C LYS A 539 -26.70 26.60 2.31
N MET A 540 -25.77 27.55 2.35
CA MET A 540 -25.76 28.65 3.33
C MET A 540 -26.94 29.59 3.10
N ASP A 541 -27.27 29.89 1.84
CA ASP A 541 -28.44 30.70 1.48
C ASP A 541 -29.75 30.00 1.89
N GLN A 542 -29.92 28.73 1.53
CA GLN A 542 -31.11 27.94 1.88
C GLN A 542 -31.29 27.80 3.39
N THR A 543 -30.26 27.36 4.11
CA THR A 543 -30.33 27.21 5.58
C THR A 543 -30.46 28.56 6.29
N GLY A 544 -29.87 29.62 5.76
CA GLY A 544 -30.02 30.98 6.28
C GLY A 544 -31.43 31.52 6.14
N ASP A 545 -32.07 31.35 4.98
CA ASP A 545 -33.46 31.78 4.76
C ASP A 545 -34.47 30.92 5.53
N ASP A 546 -34.25 29.60 5.66
CA ASP A 546 -35.15 28.74 6.44
C ASP A 546 -35.06 29.02 7.95
N LEU A 547 -33.84 29.11 8.53
CA LEU A 547 -33.66 29.53 9.93
C LEU A 547 -34.23 30.92 10.22
N LYS A 548 -34.28 31.80 9.21
CA LYS A 548 -34.86 33.14 9.32
C LYS A 548 -36.38 33.13 9.27
N LYS A 549 -37.00 32.27 8.46
CA LYS A 549 -38.45 32.00 8.49
C LYS A 549 -38.86 31.46 9.86
N ASP A 550 -38.18 30.41 10.34
CA ASP A 550 -38.43 29.82 11.65
C ASP A 550 -38.33 30.85 12.78
N LEU A 551 -37.31 31.71 12.73
CA LEU A 551 -37.12 32.80 13.69
C LEU A 551 -38.22 33.87 13.61
N ASP A 552 -38.71 34.23 12.42
CA ASP A 552 -39.78 35.20 12.25
C ASP A 552 -41.18 34.62 12.59
N GLU A 553 -41.43 33.34 12.30
CA GLU A 553 -42.61 32.63 12.82
C GLU A 553 -42.57 32.53 14.35
N LEU A 554 -41.43 32.20 14.95
CA LEU A 554 -41.28 32.14 16.41
C LEU A 554 -41.49 33.52 17.07
N LYS A 555 -41.07 34.63 16.42
CA LYS A 555 -41.42 35.99 16.85
C LYS A 555 -42.93 36.25 16.77
N ILE A 556 -43.61 35.77 15.73
CA ILE A 556 -45.07 35.89 15.60
C ILE A 556 -45.78 35.10 16.70
N GLN A 557 -45.36 33.86 16.98
CA GLN A 557 -45.93 33.06 18.08
C GLN A 557 -45.65 33.70 19.44
N TYR A 558 -44.44 34.20 19.69
CA TYR A 558 -44.13 34.94 20.92
C TYR A 558 -44.97 36.22 21.06
N LYS A 559 -45.21 36.95 19.95
CA LYS A 559 -46.07 38.14 19.94
C LYS A 559 -47.52 37.79 20.28
N LYS A 560 -48.08 36.72 19.69
CA LYS A 560 -49.42 36.21 20.03
C LYS A 560 -49.50 35.79 21.50
N LEU A 561 -48.55 34.99 21.98
CA LEU A 561 -48.52 34.53 23.38
C LEU A 561 -48.37 35.70 24.37
N LYS A 562 -47.68 36.78 23.98
CA LYS A 562 -47.59 38.02 24.75
C LYS A 562 -48.89 38.84 24.69
N GLU A 563 -49.60 38.84 23.57
CA GLU A 563 -50.93 39.45 23.44
C GLU A 563 -51.97 38.66 24.26
N GLU A 564 -51.95 37.33 24.20
CA GLU A 564 -52.72 36.44 25.07
C GLU A 564 -52.41 36.70 26.55
N HIS A 565 -51.13 36.70 26.95
CA HIS A 565 -50.72 37.02 28.33
C HIS A 565 -51.19 38.42 28.76
N ASN A 566 -51.11 39.42 27.88
CA ASN A 566 -51.67 40.75 28.16
C ASN A 566 -53.19 40.70 28.33
N THR A 567 -53.94 39.95 27.51
CA THR A 567 -55.40 39.81 27.71
C THR A 567 -55.76 39.04 28.99
N PHE A 568 -55.00 38.00 29.36
CA PHE A 568 -55.14 37.34 30.65
C PHE A 568 -54.81 38.29 31.80
N LYS A 569 -53.79 39.14 31.65
CA LYS A 569 -53.47 40.17 32.63
C LYS A 569 -54.56 41.23 32.70
N GLU A 570 -55.09 41.74 31.59
CA GLU A 570 -56.21 42.70 31.58
C GLU A 570 -57.50 42.10 32.16
N ILE A 571 -57.76 40.80 31.94
CA ILE A 571 -58.88 40.10 32.58
C ILE A 571 -58.61 39.95 34.08
N SER A 572 -57.40 39.59 34.49
CA SER A 572 -57.03 39.46 35.90
C SER A 572 -56.97 40.81 36.63
N ASP A 573 -56.50 41.86 35.97
CA ASP A 573 -56.47 43.24 36.46
C ASP A 573 -57.90 43.79 36.54
N ARG A 574 -58.78 43.47 35.58
CA ARG A 574 -60.21 43.82 35.65
C ARG A 574 -60.96 43.05 36.73
N MET A 575 -60.68 41.76 36.90
CA MET A 575 -61.18 40.94 38.01
C MET A 575 -60.65 41.46 39.35
N MET A 576 -59.39 41.89 39.42
CA MET A 576 -58.81 42.55 40.59
C MET A 576 -59.46 43.90 40.83
N GLU A 577 -59.70 44.73 39.81
CA GLU A 577 -60.45 45.98 39.91
C GLU A 577 -61.90 45.75 40.37
N GLU A 578 -62.57 44.71 39.90
CA GLU A 578 -63.93 44.35 40.33
C GLU A 578 -63.93 43.86 41.77
N ARG A 579 -62.96 43.03 42.16
CA ARG A 579 -62.71 42.64 43.54
C ARG A 579 -62.23 43.80 44.41
N GLU A 580 -61.56 44.81 43.87
CA GLU A 580 -61.12 46.02 44.57
C GLU A 580 -62.25 47.04 44.67
N LYS A 581 -63.21 47.06 43.74
CA LYS A 581 -64.47 47.81 43.85
C LYS A 581 -65.42 47.12 44.82
N GLU A 582 -65.45 45.79 44.85
CA GLU A 582 -66.17 45.00 45.87
C GLU A 582 -65.51 45.14 47.25
N ILE A 583 -64.17 45.04 47.35
CA ILE A 583 -63.41 45.33 48.57
C ILE A 583 -63.53 46.81 48.94
N SER A 584 -63.60 47.75 47.99
CA SER A 584 -63.83 49.17 48.30
C SER A 584 -65.24 49.40 48.82
N LYS A 585 -66.28 48.77 48.26
CA LYS A 585 -67.62 48.76 48.85
C LYS A 585 -67.61 48.12 50.23
N LEU A 586 -67.02 46.93 50.38
CA LEU A 586 -66.88 46.24 51.65
C LEU A 586 -65.98 47.01 52.65
N GLN A 587 -65.11 47.92 52.19
CA GLN A 587 -64.29 48.86 52.98
C GLN A 587 -64.96 50.22 53.18
N GLU A 588 -65.95 50.59 52.38
CA GLU A 588 -66.85 51.74 52.61
C GLU A 588 -67.97 51.34 53.57
N GLU A 589 -68.40 50.08 53.54
CA GLU A 589 -69.15 49.40 54.58
C GLU A 589 -68.26 49.14 55.80
N ASN A 590 -67.02 48.63 55.64
CA ASN A 590 -66.05 48.59 56.74
C ASN A 590 -65.64 50.00 57.19
N LYS A 591 -65.91 51.10 56.48
CA LYS A 591 -65.75 52.48 56.97
C LYS A 591 -67.06 53.05 57.52
N ALA A 592 -68.24 52.61 57.08
CA ALA A 592 -69.46 52.83 57.85
C ALA A 592 -69.29 52.20 59.25
N LEU A 593 -68.62 51.05 59.32
CA LEU A 593 -68.26 50.35 60.56
C LEU A 593 -66.97 50.87 61.23
N ARG A 594 -65.91 51.29 60.50
CA ARG A 594 -64.62 51.76 61.06
C ARG A 594 -64.44 53.27 61.13
N THR A 595 -65.14 54.08 60.36
CA THR A 595 -65.35 55.50 60.71
C THR A 595 -66.38 55.62 61.85
N SER A 596 -67.12 54.53 62.13
CA SER A 596 -67.72 54.26 63.45
C SER A 596 -66.74 53.62 64.47
N LEU A 597 -65.39 53.63 64.24
CA LEU A 597 -64.37 53.00 65.11
C LEU A 597 -62.97 53.73 65.24
N GLU A 598 -62.20 54.11 64.18
CA GLU A 598 -60.71 54.41 64.14
C GLU A 598 -60.09 55.16 62.85
N SER A 599 -58.72 55.37 62.64
CA SER A 599 -58.03 56.15 61.47
C SER A 599 -56.39 56.18 61.13
N LYS A 600 -55.67 55.83 59.89
CA LYS A 600 -54.25 56.24 59.11
C LYS A 600 -53.27 55.35 57.98
N PRO A 601 -52.28 55.81 56.99
CA PRO A 601 -51.35 55.10 55.82
C PRO A 601 -49.88 55.61 55.05
N ILE A 602 -48.99 54.92 54.10
CA ILE A 602 -47.68 55.34 53.15
C ILE A 602 -46.71 54.25 52.23
N VAL A 603 -45.59 54.19 51.25
CA VAL A 603 -44.67 54.79 50.01
C VAL A 603 -43.37 53.93 49.24
N GLU A 604 -42.56 54.27 48.08
CA GLU A 604 -41.54 53.47 47.05
C GLU A 604 -40.11 53.99 46.21
N SER A 605 -39.33 53.31 45.16
CA SER A 605 -37.92 53.67 44.34
C SER A 605 -37.19 52.92 42.98
N SER A 606 -35.92 53.19 42.30
CA SER A 606 -35.12 52.60 40.97
C SER A 606 -33.55 53.05 40.45
N ASP A 607 -32.57 52.81 39.37
CA ASP A 607 -32.03 52.01 38.04
C ASP A 607 -30.54 52.36 37.17
N ARG A 608 -29.85 51.59 36.14
CA ARG A 608 -28.72 51.78 34.91
C ARG A 608 -27.08 51.35 34.74
N GLN A 609 -26.07 51.25 33.68
CA GLN A 609 -25.66 51.10 32.10
C GLN A 609 -24.03 50.98 31.51
N ALA A 610 -23.48 50.56 30.21
CA ALA A 610 -21.95 50.43 29.62
C ALA A 610 -21.38 50.17 28.00
N SER A 611 -20.01 50.11 27.48
CA SER A 611 -19.37 49.88 25.97
C SER A 611 -17.73 49.75 25.45
N VAL A 612 -17.14 49.26 24.21
CA VAL A 612 -15.59 49.05 23.64
C VAL A 612 -15.05 48.74 22.03
N THR A 613 -13.74 48.85 21.38
CA THR A 613 -12.95 48.13 20.10
C THR A 613 -11.59 48.63 19.16
N THR A 614 -10.74 47.85 18.26
CA THR A 614 -9.88 48.07 16.85
C THR A 614 -8.26 47.75 16.33
N LYS A 615 -7.82 47.53 14.95
CA LYS A 615 -6.53 47.65 13.90
C LYS A 615 -5.23 46.66 13.36
N LYS A 616 -4.40 46.85 12.18
CA LYS A 616 -3.18 46.05 11.42
C LYS A 616 -2.20 46.61 10.13
N GLU A 617 -0.96 46.08 9.56
CA GLU A 617 0.03 46.54 8.33
C GLU A 617 1.32 45.70 7.53
N SER A 618 2.10 46.13 6.37
CA SER A 618 3.51 45.89 5.56
C SER A 618 4.11 44.74 4.52
N GLN A 619 4.90 44.96 3.38
CA GLN A 619 5.34 43.85 2.36
C GLN A 619 6.63 43.72 1.38
N GLY A 620 7.49 44.69 0.98
CA GLY A 620 8.27 44.62 -0.30
C GLY A 620 9.42 43.58 -0.58
N LEU A 621 10.33 43.28 0.37
CA LEU A 621 11.59 42.51 0.12
C LEU A 621 11.42 40.97 0.00
N SER A 622 10.20 40.48 -0.11
CA SER A 622 9.87 39.05 0.07
C SER A 622 9.97 38.18 -1.20
N ILE A 623 10.18 38.77 -2.37
CA ILE A 623 9.92 38.11 -3.67
C ILE A 623 11.15 37.35 -4.18
N GLU A 624 12.32 38.00 -4.24
CA GLU A 624 13.57 37.40 -4.77
C GLU A 624 14.02 36.18 -3.95
N VAL A 625 13.77 36.19 -2.63
CA VAL A 625 14.01 35.06 -1.73
C VAL A 625 13.10 33.87 -2.07
N ALA A 626 11.85 34.14 -2.45
CA ALA A 626 10.89 33.10 -2.83
C ALA A 626 11.28 32.42 -4.16
N GLU A 627 11.81 33.15 -5.14
CA GLU A 627 12.24 32.56 -6.43
C GLU A 627 13.38 31.54 -6.27
N GLN A 628 14.38 31.85 -5.43
CA GLN A 628 15.46 30.90 -5.11
C GLN A 628 14.94 29.68 -4.36
N GLN A 629 13.97 29.87 -3.46
CA GLN A 629 13.32 28.78 -2.73
C GLN A 629 12.47 27.89 -3.66
N ILE A 630 11.76 28.48 -4.64
CA ILE A 630 11.00 27.76 -5.67
C ILE A 630 11.93 26.89 -6.53
N LEU A 631 13.08 27.39 -6.96
CA LEU A 631 14.06 26.62 -7.73
C LEU A 631 14.62 25.42 -6.95
N LEU A 632 14.90 25.59 -5.65
CA LEU A 632 15.36 24.50 -4.79
C LEU A 632 14.27 23.44 -4.59
N LEU A 633 13.02 23.86 -4.36
CA LEU A 633 11.87 22.95 -4.22
C LEU A 633 11.58 22.20 -5.53
N ALA A 634 11.66 22.87 -6.67
CA ALA A 634 11.50 22.26 -7.99
C ALA A 634 12.57 21.19 -8.26
N ARG A 635 13.83 21.43 -7.86
CA ARG A 635 14.90 20.42 -7.93
C ARG A 635 14.62 19.22 -7.04
N GLN A 636 14.23 19.44 -5.78
CA GLN A 636 13.87 18.32 -4.88
C GLN A 636 12.65 17.54 -5.39
N GLN A 637 11.68 18.21 -6.00
CA GLN A 637 10.51 17.54 -6.56
C GLN A 637 10.87 16.75 -7.82
N ALA A 638 11.75 17.26 -8.69
CA ALA A 638 12.26 16.49 -9.83
C ALA A 638 13.00 15.21 -9.38
N GLN A 639 13.80 15.28 -8.30
CA GLN A 639 14.47 14.10 -7.74
C GLN A 639 13.46 13.08 -7.19
N ARG A 640 12.46 13.51 -6.41
CA ARG A 640 11.38 12.61 -5.95
C ARG A 640 10.56 12.01 -7.10
N GLU A 641 10.27 12.79 -8.14
CA GLU A 641 9.56 12.30 -9.34
C GLU A 641 10.41 11.30 -10.14
N GLU A 642 11.75 11.43 -10.14
CA GLU A 642 12.65 10.45 -10.74
C GLU A 642 12.76 9.17 -9.89
N GLU A 643 12.90 9.27 -8.56
CA GLU A 643 12.88 8.13 -7.63
C GLU A 643 11.54 7.35 -7.72
N LEU A 644 10.42 8.06 -7.85
CA LEU A 644 9.11 7.47 -8.11
C LEU A 644 9.04 6.79 -9.48
N ALA A 645 9.61 7.37 -10.53
CA ALA A 645 9.65 6.74 -11.86
C ALA A 645 10.57 5.50 -11.90
N GLN A 646 11.69 5.52 -11.17
CA GLN A 646 12.59 4.37 -11.03
C GLN A 646 11.93 3.23 -10.26
N THR A 647 11.30 3.53 -9.12
CA THR A 647 10.55 2.52 -8.34
C THR A 647 9.34 1.97 -9.09
N GLN A 648 8.59 2.79 -9.84
CA GLN A 648 7.51 2.32 -10.72
C GLN A 648 8.01 1.35 -11.80
N ARG A 649 9.15 1.63 -12.45
CA ARG A 649 9.76 0.69 -13.41
C ARG A 649 10.18 -0.62 -12.75
N HIS A 650 10.74 -0.57 -11.55
CA HIS A 650 11.12 -1.77 -10.81
C HIS A 650 9.89 -2.59 -10.38
N ILE A 651 8.80 -1.94 -9.98
CA ILE A 651 7.51 -2.60 -9.68
C ILE A 651 6.97 -3.33 -10.92
N LEU A 652 6.99 -2.69 -12.11
CA LEU A 652 6.55 -3.33 -13.35
C LEU A 652 7.41 -4.55 -13.72
N ALA A 653 8.74 -4.43 -13.66
CA ALA A 653 9.63 -5.56 -13.92
C ALA A 653 9.39 -6.74 -12.95
N LEU A 654 9.21 -6.46 -11.65
CA LEU A 654 8.85 -7.47 -10.65
C LEU A 654 7.43 -8.04 -10.83
N GLN A 655 6.53 -7.33 -11.52
CA GLN A 655 5.21 -7.85 -11.87
C GLN A 655 5.29 -8.81 -13.07
N GLU A 656 6.05 -8.44 -14.10
CA GLU A 656 6.31 -9.32 -15.25
C GLU A 656 7.01 -10.63 -14.82
N GLU A 657 8.02 -10.52 -13.94
CA GLU A 657 8.72 -11.68 -13.34
C GLU A 657 7.79 -12.57 -12.50
N ILE A 658 6.90 -11.98 -11.68
CA ILE A 658 5.90 -12.75 -10.91
C ILE A 658 4.90 -13.43 -11.83
N GLU A 659 4.42 -12.78 -12.90
CA GLU A 659 3.54 -13.44 -13.86
C GLU A 659 4.24 -14.60 -14.59
N GLU A 660 5.52 -14.50 -14.89
CA GLU A 660 6.31 -15.58 -15.51
C GLU A 660 6.50 -16.75 -14.53
N LEU A 661 6.94 -16.48 -13.30
CA LEU A 661 7.04 -17.47 -12.23
C LEU A 661 5.68 -18.12 -11.92
N GLU A 662 4.56 -17.39 -12.00
CA GLU A 662 3.23 -17.98 -11.87
C GLU A 662 2.87 -18.91 -13.03
N ARG A 663 3.25 -18.59 -14.28
CA ARG A 663 3.05 -19.49 -15.44
C ARG A 663 3.87 -20.77 -15.27
N GLU A 664 5.13 -20.66 -14.88
CA GLU A 664 6.01 -21.81 -14.60
C GLU A 664 5.47 -22.65 -13.45
N ASN A 665 5.06 -22.02 -12.35
CA ASN A 665 4.56 -22.73 -11.16
C ASN A 665 3.21 -23.43 -11.44
N ARG A 666 2.33 -22.83 -12.26
CA ARG A 666 1.11 -23.49 -12.77
C ARG A 666 1.46 -24.70 -13.66
N LEU A 667 2.49 -24.60 -14.50
CA LEU A 667 2.97 -25.71 -15.32
C LEU A 667 3.59 -26.83 -14.46
N HIS A 668 4.40 -26.50 -13.47
CA HIS A 668 4.95 -27.45 -12.51
C HIS A 668 3.86 -28.15 -11.69
N HIS A 669 2.81 -27.45 -11.25
CA HIS A 669 1.66 -28.08 -10.60
C HIS A 669 0.93 -29.07 -11.53
N GLN A 670 0.82 -28.78 -12.84
CA GLN A 670 0.26 -29.72 -13.82
C GLN A 670 1.16 -30.95 -14.01
N GLN A 671 2.48 -30.75 -14.16
CA GLN A 671 3.47 -31.82 -14.26
C GLN A 671 3.48 -32.69 -12.98
N GLU A 672 3.49 -32.08 -11.80
CA GLU A 672 3.51 -32.78 -10.52
C GLU A 672 2.20 -33.55 -10.29
N SER A 673 1.05 -32.99 -10.69
CA SER A 673 -0.24 -33.69 -10.66
C SER A 673 -0.26 -34.91 -11.60
N MET A 674 0.28 -34.77 -12.80
CA MET A 674 0.44 -35.85 -13.79
C MET A 674 1.37 -36.94 -13.25
N LEU A 675 2.58 -36.59 -12.79
CA LEU A 675 3.54 -37.50 -12.20
C LEU A 675 3.00 -38.18 -10.93
N LYS A 676 2.26 -37.47 -10.07
CA LYS A 676 1.55 -38.08 -8.93
C LYS A 676 0.45 -39.04 -9.39
N ALA A 677 -0.26 -38.76 -10.48
CA ALA A 677 -1.27 -39.68 -11.03
C ALA A 677 -0.62 -40.94 -11.63
N GLU A 678 0.47 -40.77 -12.38
CA GLU A 678 1.25 -41.86 -12.96
C GLU A 678 1.91 -42.73 -11.89
N LEU A 679 2.59 -42.14 -10.90
CA LEU A 679 3.18 -42.83 -9.75
C LEU A 679 2.12 -43.62 -8.97
N ARG A 680 0.94 -43.03 -8.73
CA ARG A 680 -0.20 -43.75 -8.13
C ARG A 680 -0.73 -44.88 -9.02
N ASN A 681 -0.61 -44.81 -10.35
CA ASN A 681 -0.97 -45.91 -11.25
C ASN A 681 0.10 -47.02 -11.23
N MET A 682 1.39 -46.66 -11.20
CA MET A 682 2.52 -47.58 -11.08
C MET A 682 2.52 -48.32 -9.73
N GLU A 683 2.19 -47.64 -8.64
CA GLU A 683 1.92 -48.28 -7.35
C GLU A 683 0.77 -49.29 -7.46
N ARG A 684 -0.33 -48.94 -8.14
CA ARG A 684 -1.47 -49.86 -8.32
C ARG A 684 -1.08 -51.07 -9.19
N SER A 685 -0.29 -50.92 -10.25
CA SER A 685 0.18 -52.09 -11.05
C SER A 685 1.10 -52.98 -10.24
N GLN A 686 2.12 -52.43 -9.57
CA GLN A 686 3.02 -53.19 -8.70
C GLN A 686 2.26 -53.91 -7.57
N LYS A 687 1.29 -53.25 -6.95
CA LYS A 687 0.43 -53.87 -5.92
C LYS A 687 -0.51 -54.94 -6.48
N ARG A 688 -0.95 -54.83 -7.74
CA ARG A 688 -1.75 -55.86 -8.46
C ARG A 688 -0.92 -57.10 -8.81
N GLU A 689 0.36 -56.93 -9.16
CA GLU A 689 1.29 -58.05 -9.45
C GLU A 689 1.53 -58.96 -8.24
N GLY A 690 1.46 -58.43 -7.02
CA GLY A 690 1.63 -59.18 -5.77
C GLY A 690 0.39 -59.92 -5.24
N VAL A 691 -0.73 -59.95 -5.98
CA VAL A 691 -2.00 -60.51 -5.50
C VAL A 691 -2.13 -61.99 -5.88
N ASP A 692 -2.47 -62.85 -4.91
CA ASP A 692 -2.87 -64.22 -5.22
C ASP A 692 -4.19 -64.24 -6.02
N MET A 693 -4.08 -64.58 -7.30
CA MET A 693 -5.21 -64.75 -8.21
C MET A 693 -6.15 -65.89 -7.77
N THR A 694 -5.68 -66.85 -6.96
CA THR A 694 -6.50 -67.93 -6.39
C THR A 694 -7.46 -67.37 -5.34
N TYR A 695 -6.96 -66.58 -4.40
CA TYR A 695 -7.77 -65.87 -3.42
C TYR A 695 -8.75 -64.89 -4.10
N LEU A 696 -8.27 -64.07 -5.05
CA LEU A 696 -9.14 -63.14 -5.80
C LEU A 696 -10.24 -63.88 -6.57
N LYS A 697 -9.92 -64.99 -7.24
CA LYS A 697 -10.91 -65.87 -7.89
C LYS A 697 -11.96 -66.35 -6.91
N ASN A 698 -11.56 -66.79 -5.72
CA ASN A 698 -12.50 -67.28 -4.70
C ASN A 698 -13.40 -66.15 -4.14
N VAL A 699 -12.87 -64.93 -3.98
CA VAL A 699 -13.65 -63.74 -3.58
C VAL A 699 -14.66 -63.34 -4.67
N ILE A 700 -14.26 -63.34 -5.95
CA ILE A 700 -15.15 -63.04 -7.09
C ILE A 700 -16.21 -64.13 -7.26
N LEU A 701 -15.83 -65.41 -7.13
CA LEU A 701 -16.75 -66.54 -7.22
C LEU A 701 -17.81 -66.45 -6.10
N LYS A 702 -17.40 -66.19 -4.86
CA LYS A 702 -18.32 -65.97 -3.74
C LYS A 702 -19.21 -64.73 -3.91
N LEU A 703 -18.69 -63.65 -4.50
CA LEU A 703 -19.45 -62.45 -4.87
C LEU A 703 -20.57 -62.76 -5.89
N LEU A 704 -20.30 -63.65 -6.85
CA LEU A 704 -21.29 -64.10 -7.84
C LEU A 704 -22.29 -65.12 -7.26
N GLU A 705 -21.86 -65.96 -6.29
CA GLU A 705 -22.72 -66.93 -5.60
C GLU A 705 -23.70 -66.29 -4.61
N THR A 706 -23.25 -65.29 -3.82
CA THR A 706 -24.07 -64.70 -2.74
C THR A 706 -24.69 -63.35 -3.11
N GLY A 707 -24.16 -62.64 -4.11
CA GLY A 707 -24.60 -61.29 -4.45
C GLY A 707 -24.31 -60.22 -3.39
N GLU A 708 -23.46 -60.49 -2.39
CA GLU A 708 -23.12 -59.54 -1.31
C GLU A 708 -22.15 -58.43 -1.77
N VAL A 709 -22.49 -57.70 -2.84
CA VAL A 709 -21.67 -56.64 -3.45
C VAL A 709 -21.26 -55.59 -2.42
N ASP A 710 -22.19 -55.13 -1.57
CA ASP A 710 -21.93 -54.08 -0.57
C ASP A 710 -20.87 -54.48 0.49
N ARG A 711 -20.58 -55.79 0.65
CA ARG A 711 -19.55 -56.33 1.58
C ARG A 711 -18.28 -56.80 0.89
N LEU A 712 -18.39 -57.38 -0.30
CA LEU A 712 -17.25 -57.98 -1.03
C LEU A 712 -16.60 -57.02 -2.03
N LEU A 713 -17.31 -55.99 -2.51
CA LEU A 713 -16.72 -54.95 -3.38
C LEU A 713 -15.56 -54.20 -2.70
N PRO A 714 -15.57 -53.85 -1.40
CA PRO A 714 -14.40 -53.29 -0.72
C PRO A 714 -13.17 -54.24 -0.72
N VAL A 715 -13.40 -55.55 -0.65
CA VAL A 715 -12.33 -56.56 -0.72
C VAL A 715 -11.78 -56.67 -2.15
N VAL A 716 -12.65 -56.70 -3.17
CA VAL A 716 -12.22 -56.69 -4.58
C VAL A 716 -11.50 -55.39 -4.92
N ALA A 717 -11.98 -54.23 -4.45
CA ALA A 717 -11.36 -52.93 -4.70
C ALA A 717 -9.99 -52.78 -4.03
N THR A 718 -9.76 -53.41 -2.87
CA THR A 718 -8.45 -53.41 -2.20
C THR A 718 -7.49 -54.42 -2.82
N LEU A 719 -7.95 -55.59 -3.28
CA LEU A 719 -7.13 -56.55 -4.03
C LEU A 719 -6.73 -55.98 -5.41
N LEU A 720 -7.68 -55.50 -6.20
CA LEU A 720 -7.43 -54.93 -7.53
C LEU A 720 -6.99 -53.45 -7.53
N GLN A 721 -6.81 -52.85 -6.34
CA GLN A 721 -6.27 -51.50 -6.16
C GLN A 721 -7.03 -50.43 -6.98
N PHE A 722 -8.37 -50.48 -6.92
CA PHE A 722 -9.24 -49.54 -7.62
C PHE A 722 -8.99 -48.10 -7.16
N SER A 723 -9.11 -47.16 -8.09
CA SER A 723 -9.20 -45.74 -7.76
C SER A 723 -10.47 -45.41 -6.96
N PRO A 724 -10.51 -44.24 -6.28
CA PRO A 724 -11.73 -43.73 -5.66
C PRO A 724 -12.88 -43.52 -6.66
N GLU A 725 -12.58 -43.34 -7.94
CA GLU A 725 -13.56 -43.13 -9.01
C GLU A 725 -14.14 -44.45 -9.51
N GLU A 726 -13.31 -45.45 -9.80
CA GLU A 726 -13.74 -46.82 -10.13
C GLU A 726 -14.57 -47.41 -8.99
N THR A 727 -14.14 -47.24 -7.74
CA THR A 727 -14.89 -47.71 -6.55
C THR A 727 -16.27 -47.06 -6.45
N LYS A 728 -16.37 -45.73 -6.67
CA LYS A 728 -17.67 -45.02 -6.71
C LYS A 728 -18.53 -45.49 -7.87
N SER A 729 -17.94 -45.69 -9.06
CA SER A 729 -18.63 -46.14 -10.26
C SER A 729 -19.23 -47.54 -10.08
N CYS A 730 -18.48 -48.49 -9.52
CA CYS A 730 -19.02 -49.82 -9.16
C CYS A 730 -20.15 -49.75 -8.12
N GLN A 731 -20.03 -48.89 -7.09
CA GLN A 731 -21.09 -48.68 -6.10
C GLN A 731 -22.35 -48.02 -6.72
N GLN A 732 -22.20 -47.10 -7.66
CA GLN A 732 -23.31 -46.48 -8.38
C GLN A 732 -23.98 -47.49 -9.32
N GLY A 733 -23.21 -48.26 -10.08
CA GLY A 733 -23.72 -49.35 -10.92
C GLY A 733 -24.47 -50.42 -10.13
N HIS A 734 -24.00 -50.78 -8.93
CA HIS A 734 -24.72 -51.67 -8.03
C HIS A 734 -26.08 -51.07 -7.61
N LYS A 735 -26.10 -49.80 -7.17
CA LYS A 735 -27.35 -49.10 -6.77
C LYS A 735 -28.36 -49.05 -7.92
N PHE A 736 -27.95 -48.62 -9.11
CA PHE A 736 -28.80 -48.63 -10.30
C PHE A 736 -29.34 -50.03 -10.64
N SER A 737 -28.53 -51.08 -10.50
CA SER A 737 -28.98 -52.45 -10.76
C SER A 737 -29.96 -52.96 -9.68
N LYS A 738 -29.81 -52.52 -8.43
CA LYS A 738 -30.66 -52.83 -7.28
C LYS A 738 -32.02 -52.12 -7.40
N GLU A 739 -32.03 -50.86 -7.84
CA GLU A 739 -33.23 -50.09 -8.14
C GLU A 739 -33.96 -50.64 -9.39
N SER A 740 -33.22 -51.02 -10.45
CA SER A 740 -33.81 -51.65 -11.64
C SER A 740 -34.46 -53.02 -11.37
N LEU A 741 -33.97 -53.77 -10.38
CA LEU A 741 -34.64 -54.99 -9.89
C LEU A 741 -35.86 -54.69 -9.00
N SER A 742 -35.92 -53.50 -8.40
CA SER A 742 -37.00 -53.09 -7.49
C SER A 742 -38.27 -52.59 -8.21
N GLN A 743 -38.25 -52.46 -9.54
CA GLN A 743 -39.44 -52.11 -10.34
C GLN A 743 -40.19 -53.34 -10.90
N ALA A 744 -39.71 -54.56 -10.69
CA ALA A 744 -40.41 -55.78 -11.09
C ALA A 744 -41.60 -56.06 -10.14
N SER A 745 -42.81 -55.68 -10.56
CA SER A 745 -44.05 -56.01 -9.82
C SER A 745 -44.41 -57.49 -9.97
N PRO A 746 -44.98 -58.14 -8.93
CA PRO A 746 -45.23 -59.58 -8.94
C PRO A 746 -46.51 -59.98 -9.70
N VAL A 747 -46.42 -61.07 -10.46
CA VAL A 747 -47.55 -61.92 -10.89
C VAL A 747 -47.16 -63.38 -10.62
N SER A 748 -48.13 -64.21 -10.25
CA SER A 748 -47.93 -65.47 -9.52
C SER A 748 -47.29 -66.63 -10.29
N ASP A 749 -46.66 -67.54 -9.54
CA ASP A 749 -46.43 -68.98 -9.80
C ASP A 749 -46.21 -69.46 -11.24
N ASN A 750 -44.95 -69.69 -11.62
CA ASN A 750 -44.32 -71.02 -11.40
C ASN A 750 -42.88 -71.12 -11.94
N GLY A 751 -42.09 -72.02 -11.34
CA GLY A 751 -40.99 -72.70 -12.01
C GLY A 751 -39.61 -72.04 -11.98
N ASN A 752 -38.61 -72.83 -11.59
CA ASN A 752 -37.18 -72.52 -11.54
C ASN A 752 -36.63 -71.64 -12.68
N ALA A 753 -36.09 -70.47 -12.32
CA ALA A 753 -34.92 -69.89 -12.96
C ALA A 753 -34.09 -69.11 -11.93
N GLN A 754 -32.85 -69.53 -11.67
CA GLN A 754 -31.89 -68.69 -10.93
C GLN A 754 -31.53 -67.49 -11.81
N GLY A 755 -31.68 -66.26 -11.27
CA GLY A 755 -31.45 -65.01 -11.99
C GLY A 755 -29.97 -64.80 -12.35
N SER A 756 -29.53 -65.41 -13.45
CA SER A 756 -28.12 -65.46 -13.84
C SER A 756 -27.55 -64.08 -14.20
N PHE A 757 -26.46 -63.71 -13.52
CA PHE A 757 -25.62 -62.54 -13.81
C PHE A 757 -25.08 -62.50 -15.25
N PHE A 758 -25.06 -63.63 -15.96
CA PHE A 758 -24.45 -63.73 -17.30
C PHE A 758 -25.28 -63.13 -18.44
N SER A 759 -26.53 -62.72 -18.22
CA SER A 759 -27.40 -62.14 -19.26
C SER A 759 -26.92 -60.80 -19.84
N ARG A 760 -25.79 -60.26 -19.37
CA ARG A 760 -25.12 -59.06 -19.90
C ARG A 760 -23.89 -59.34 -20.79
N PHE A 761 -23.43 -60.58 -20.91
CA PHE A 761 -22.34 -60.94 -21.82
C PHE A 761 -22.88 -61.43 -23.17
N SER A 762 -23.17 -60.49 -24.08
CA SER A 762 -23.27 -60.80 -25.50
C SER A 762 -21.86 -61.02 -26.05
N PHE A 763 -21.52 -62.26 -26.42
CA PHE A 763 -20.33 -62.53 -27.22
C PHE A 763 -20.55 -62.05 -28.66
N SER A 764 -19.52 -61.41 -29.22
CA SER A 764 -19.33 -61.09 -30.63
C SER A 764 -17.86 -61.31 -31.01
#